data_AF-A0A559KAX5-F1
#
_entry.id   AF-A0A559KAX5-F1
#
_cell.length_a   1.000
_cell.length_b   1.000
_cell.length_c   1.000
_cell.angle_alpha   90.00
_cell.angle_beta   90.00
_cell.angle_gamma   90.00
#
_symmetry.space_group_name_H-M   'P 1'
#
loop_
_entity.id
_entity.type
_entity.pdbx_description
1 polymer ?
#
loop_
_entity_poly.entity_id
_entity_poly.type
_entity_poly.pdbx_seq_one_letter_code
_entity_poly.pdbx_strand_id
1 'polypeptide(L)'
;MHSSFRRIVQGILIGWGVLLGSAAAYADEAQTDSLSEDFTLAYQGNAYTADDGSKLFSIADGKKLYVLFEGQDLNTQNAIYIDSDNNSQTGYASPAWASSGIDYKVEDHQLFKYSSSAGWSKVGPVRLEVFPNALGMIVYLDMLGKALPGEMKVSFVSKSQAYPADGLGMMTMNTIVQSNEPQGTFYPREDFSVFANPYMGWVGSGYNKTYGQPVSMVSIGLSWRELEPVKGQYNWDAIERSRNFSYWERSGKKIVMRIVLDYPSDRTGRHMDIPDWLYDELVQAEGADQAGTWYAQGLQGFDPNYSSPIMIAAHERLIEALAARYDNDPTIGFIELGSLGHWGEFHTFLSPRKFPSLDVSDQYVGHYLKYFHNKMFGMRKPFPIAAQQRMGLFNDVFGDPVSTDSWLDWIQQGWNVLPNYVTDGRDTAALVQESAMPDFWKYAFSGGEFSNEFSMKEYLQDSRMMELLRQIRKSHTSLLGASLVYFKEGKDISEHTQANINLLLQTMGYHFGLASVTHAPQAEAGDTVKLESSWKNMGVAPFYFPWQVEFALADSNGNVVDASRTTASSIDIRRWLPGTKAETGEIKVPSDLPPGQYTVLVGIIEPSTNKPAVQLAIEGRRSDGWYALDQLQITNSAAYAPTSPNRYEVQHMSDKRVDLTWAPSFSSSKISHYEVYLDQARVGTTNMTSYAFTNLAEQTKHTFAVVAVDSNGRRSVGTPFTFVTDGRNLIENAGFESYTRTNGGADGWSLDGSEFAVTDTDVVQGKRAQRMRLSKLGSDHFVEFFQTIPVVGGRSYIFEGSYHITELFNAKLEHYLYFTDAENNWISSAAQTLMAVTPGFTPVRSSGVIPPNAAKVHVGVILRATQDNGTGTVVADELNYRYYQP
;
A
#
# COMPACT_ATOMS: atom_id res chain seq x y z
N MET A 1 -43.37 24.59 -27.70
CA MET A 1 -43.89 25.04 -26.39
C MET A 1 -42.70 25.22 -25.47
N HIS A 2 -42.63 26.40 -24.88
CA HIS A 2 -41.45 27.05 -24.34
C HIS A 2 -41.10 26.59 -22.90
N SER A 3 -39.78 26.54 -22.64
CA SER A 3 -39.04 27.08 -21.48
C SER A 3 -39.48 26.78 -20.04
N SER A 4 -38.44 26.62 -19.21
CA SER A 4 -38.34 26.91 -17.77
C SER A 4 -38.37 25.69 -16.87
N PHE A 5 -37.23 25.37 -16.24
CA PHE A 5 -37.08 25.29 -14.78
C PHE A 5 -35.60 24.98 -14.42
N ARG A 6 -34.81 26.04 -14.27
CA ARG A 6 -33.52 26.06 -13.55
C ARG A 6 -33.64 27.16 -12.48
N ARG A 7 -33.49 26.80 -11.20
CA ARG A 7 -32.87 27.53 -10.07
C ARG A 7 -33.54 27.20 -8.73
N ILE A 8 -32.75 27.39 -7.66
CA ILE A 8 -33.00 27.15 -6.22
C ILE A 8 -32.49 25.72 -5.85
N VAL A 9 -31.34 25.50 -5.21
CA VAL A 9 -30.80 26.08 -3.97
C VAL A 9 -29.26 26.04 -3.97
N GLN A 10 -28.60 27.17 -3.66
CA GLN A 10 -27.29 27.22 -3.02
C GLN A 10 -27.48 28.07 -1.76
N GLY A 11 -27.09 27.54 -0.59
CA GLY A 11 -27.03 28.31 0.65
C GLY A 11 -27.25 27.45 1.90
N ILE A 12 -26.25 27.47 2.78
CA ILE A 12 -26.19 26.99 4.18
C ILE A 12 -25.46 25.65 4.36
N LEU A 13 -24.16 25.73 4.63
CA LEU A 13 -23.36 24.69 5.29
C LEU A 13 -22.48 25.36 6.37
N ILE A 14 -22.90 25.27 7.63
CA ILE A 14 -22.02 25.27 8.81
C ILE A 14 -22.65 24.32 9.83
N GLY A 15 -21.89 23.29 10.25
CA GLY A 15 -22.02 22.73 11.59
C GLY A 15 -22.24 21.21 11.71
N TRP A 16 -21.21 20.56 12.26
CA TRP A 16 -21.22 19.31 13.04
C TRP A 16 -21.21 17.98 12.29
N GLY A 17 -20.07 17.30 12.40
CA GLY A 17 -19.90 15.91 12.01
C GLY A 17 -20.45 14.93 13.04
N VAL A 18 -20.65 13.70 12.58
CA VAL A 18 -20.21 12.42 13.18
C VAL A 18 -20.93 11.29 12.43
N LEU A 19 -20.13 10.34 11.92
CA LEU A 19 -20.42 8.94 11.58
C LEU A 19 -21.68 8.65 10.75
N LEU A 20 -21.49 8.19 9.51
CA LEU A 20 -22.04 6.92 9.01
C LEU A 20 -21.27 6.51 7.75
N GLY A 21 -20.63 5.34 7.82
CA GLY A 21 -20.04 4.68 6.66
C GLY A 21 -21.12 4.18 5.70
N SER A 22 -20.66 3.78 4.52
CA SER A 22 -21.39 3.17 3.39
C SER A 22 -22.13 4.15 2.46
N ALA A 23 -21.39 4.64 1.46
CA ALA A 23 -21.87 4.86 0.09
C ALA A 23 -20.65 5.08 -0.85
N ALA A 24 -19.72 4.13 -0.85
CA ALA A 24 -18.69 4.01 -1.89
C ALA A 24 -19.05 2.84 -2.80
N ALA A 25 -20.07 3.04 -3.63
CA ALA A 25 -20.39 2.19 -4.76
C ALA A 25 -21.18 3.07 -5.74
N TYR A 26 -20.76 3.11 -7.00
CA TYR A 26 -21.16 4.02 -8.09
C TYR A 26 -20.38 5.33 -8.20
N ALA A 27 -19.08 5.20 -8.46
CA ALA A 27 -18.32 6.17 -9.26
C ALA A 27 -17.54 5.35 -10.31
N ASP A 28 -18.19 5.04 -11.42
CA ASP A 28 -17.58 4.30 -12.54
C ASP A 28 -18.30 4.67 -13.86
N GLU A 29 -18.58 5.96 -14.05
CA GLU A 29 -18.80 6.51 -15.40
C GLU A 29 -17.43 6.87 -15.96
N ALA A 30 -17.02 6.19 -17.02
CA ALA A 30 -15.76 6.47 -17.71
C ALA A 30 -15.72 7.95 -18.12
N GLN A 31 -14.69 8.67 -17.67
CA GLN A 31 -14.35 10.04 -18.09
C GLN A 31 -14.01 10.06 -19.59
N THR A 32 -15.00 10.00 -20.49
CA THR A 32 -14.71 9.96 -21.94
C THR A 32 -14.49 11.35 -22.53
N ASP A 33 -15.03 12.41 -21.91
CA ASP A 33 -15.00 13.80 -22.40
C ASP A 33 -14.66 14.83 -21.29
N SER A 34 -13.79 14.45 -20.34
CA SER A 34 -13.31 15.37 -19.31
C SER A 34 -11.83 15.17 -19.05
N LEU A 35 -11.18 16.25 -18.64
CA LEU A 35 -9.82 16.19 -18.12
C LEU A 35 -9.75 15.26 -16.91
N SER A 36 -8.58 14.63 -16.74
CA SER A 36 -8.30 13.81 -15.59
C SER A 36 -8.37 14.61 -14.28
N GLU A 37 -8.55 13.88 -13.17
CA GLU A 37 -8.67 14.47 -11.83
C GLU A 37 -7.49 15.37 -11.44
N ASP A 38 -6.31 15.17 -12.06
CA ASP A 38 -5.12 15.98 -11.79
C ASP A 38 -5.28 17.44 -12.18
N PHE A 39 -6.17 17.75 -13.13
CA PHE A 39 -6.45 19.12 -13.54
C PHE A 39 -7.48 19.83 -12.65
N THR A 40 -8.15 19.10 -11.75
CA THR A 40 -9.12 19.71 -10.83
C THR A 40 -8.46 20.70 -9.87
N LEU A 41 -7.18 20.51 -9.58
CA LEU A 41 -6.38 21.43 -8.76
C LEU A 41 -6.29 22.83 -9.39
N ALA A 42 -6.26 22.93 -10.72
CA ALA A 42 -6.13 24.21 -11.42
C ALA A 42 -7.30 25.17 -11.12
N TYR A 43 -8.51 24.67 -10.86
CA TYR A 43 -9.66 25.49 -10.49
C TYR A 43 -9.51 26.22 -9.14
N GLN A 44 -8.58 25.79 -8.30
CA GLN A 44 -8.25 26.46 -7.03
C GLN A 44 -7.23 27.60 -7.21
N GLY A 45 -6.73 27.78 -8.44
CA GLY A 45 -5.67 28.72 -8.77
C GLY A 45 -6.12 30.12 -9.15
N ASN A 46 -5.18 30.88 -9.70
CA ASN A 46 -5.48 32.14 -10.37
C ASN A 46 -6.29 31.87 -11.63
N ALA A 47 -7.21 32.77 -11.96
CA ALA A 47 -8.07 32.67 -13.13
C ALA A 47 -8.12 33.97 -13.92
N TYR A 48 -8.11 33.86 -15.24
CA TYR A 48 -8.45 34.90 -16.19
C TYR A 48 -9.69 34.48 -16.97
N THR A 49 -10.61 35.41 -17.21
CA THR A 49 -11.80 35.18 -18.03
C THR A 49 -11.80 36.19 -19.18
N ALA A 50 -11.88 35.69 -20.40
CA ALA A 50 -11.94 36.50 -21.62
C ALA A 50 -13.39 36.94 -21.91
N ASP A 51 -13.54 37.92 -22.79
CA ASP A 51 -14.83 38.47 -23.20
C ASP A 51 -15.73 37.44 -23.90
N ASP A 52 -15.13 36.45 -24.57
CA ASP A 52 -15.83 35.33 -25.21
C ASP A 52 -16.30 34.25 -24.20
N GLY A 53 -15.99 34.42 -22.91
CA GLY A 53 -16.31 33.49 -21.84
C GLY A 53 -15.27 32.40 -21.59
N SER A 54 -14.22 32.32 -22.42
CA SER A 54 -13.10 31.38 -22.21
C SER A 54 -12.35 31.71 -20.93
N LYS A 55 -11.75 30.69 -20.31
CA LYS A 55 -11.06 30.83 -19.02
C LYS A 55 -9.69 30.18 -19.04
N LEU A 56 -8.73 30.87 -18.47
CA LEU A 56 -7.39 30.35 -18.20
C LEU A 56 -7.21 30.26 -16.70
N PHE A 57 -6.81 29.10 -16.20
CA PHE A 57 -6.50 28.85 -14.80
C PHE A 57 -5.06 28.40 -14.66
N SER A 58 -4.41 28.78 -13.56
CA SER A 58 -3.10 28.28 -13.24
C SER A 58 -2.80 28.30 -11.75
N ILE A 59 -2.07 27.28 -11.31
CA ILE A 59 -1.65 27.06 -9.93
C ILE A 59 -0.34 26.29 -9.94
N ALA A 60 0.47 26.45 -8.90
CA ALA A 60 1.62 25.57 -8.67
C ALA A 60 1.51 24.83 -7.34
N ASP A 61 2.07 23.64 -7.29
CA ASP A 61 2.40 22.96 -6.03
C ASP A 61 3.92 23.05 -5.79
N GLY A 62 4.45 22.28 -4.83
CA GLY A 62 5.89 22.26 -4.52
C GLY A 62 6.79 21.75 -5.66
N LYS A 63 6.24 21.10 -6.70
CA LYS A 63 6.98 20.41 -7.78
C LYS A 63 6.49 20.72 -9.19
N LYS A 64 5.21 21.05 -9.38
CA LYS A 64 4.52 21.13 -10.67
C LYS A 64 3.81 22.47 -10.84
N LEU A 65 3.78 22.95 -12.07
CA LEU A 65 2.89 23.99 -12.57
C LEU A 65 1.75 23.33 -13.34
N TYR A 66 0.51 23.71 -13.00
CA TYR A 66 -0.70 23.28 -13.68
C TYR A 66 -1.28 24.48 -14.43
N VAL A 67 -1.64 24.27 -15.69
CA VAL A 67 -2.34 25.26 -16.52
C VAL A 67 -3.56 24.56 -17.12
N LEU A 68 -4.71 25.22 -17.02
CA LEU A 68 -5.97 24.73 -17.55
C LEU A 68 -6.61 25.84 -18.39
N PHE A 69 -7.00 25.51 -19.61
CA PHE A 69 -7.80 26.39 -20.47
C PHE A 69 -9.17 25.77 -20.74
N GLU A 70 -10.24 26.53 -20.55
CA GLU A 70 -11.61 26.19 -20.93
C GLU A 70 -12.07 27.14 -22.04
N GLY A 71 -12.52 26.59 -23.16
CA GLY A 71 -12.92 27.37 -24.33
C GLY A 71 -13.76 26.55 -25.31
N GLN A 72 -13.79 26.94 -26.57
CA GLN A 72 -14.43 26.19 -27.66
C GLN A 72 -13.44 25.99 -28.80
N ASP A 73 -13.71 25.00 -29.67
CA ASP A 73 -12.93 24.70 -30.88
C ASP A 73 -11.42 24.47 -30.64
N LEU A 74 -11.08 23.92 -29.48
CA LEU A 74 -9.70 23.58 -29.14
C LEU A 74 -9.19 22.39 -29.95
N ASN A 75 -7.89 22.44 -30.26
CA ASN A 75 -7.17 21.40 -30.99
C ASN A 75 -5.70 21.35 -30.56
N THR A 76 -4.90 20.48 -31.17
CA THR A 76 -3.49 20.28 -30.83
C THR A 76 -2.55 21.39 -31.33
N GLN A 77 -3.03 22.32 -32.17
CA GLN A 77 -2.30 23.55 -32.54
C GLN A 77 -2.56 24.64 -31.49
N ASN A 78 -1.91 24.49 -30.35
CA ASN A 78 -1.94 25.46 -29.27
C ASN A 78 -0.54 25.70 -28.72
N ALA A 79 -0.37 26.84 -28.06
CA ALA A 79 0.86 27.17 -27.35
C ALA A 79 0.55 27.69 -25.96
N ILE A 80 1.37 27.31 -24.98
CA ILE A 80 1.37 27.93 -23.64
C ILE A 80 2.69 28.66 -23.48
N TYR A 81 2.65 29.92 -23.09
CA TYR A 81 3.86 30.70 -22.83
C TYR A 81 4.00 30.97 -21.34
N ILE A 82 5.24 30.90 -20.85
CA ILE A 82 5.56 31.01 -19.42
C ILE A 82 6.72 31.99 -19.27
N ASP A 83 6.45 33.07 -18.54
CA ASP A 83 7.46 33.96 -17.96
C ASP A 83 7.71 33.45 -16.53
N SER A 84 8.83 32.75 -16.35
CA SER A 84 9.07 31.89 -15.19
C SER A 84 9.72 32.63 -14.02
N ASP A 85 10.37 33.76 -14.30
CA ASP A 85 11.00 34.64 -13.32
C ASP A 85 10.23 35.95 -13.13
N ASN A 86 9.15 36.16 -13.89
CA ASN A 86 8.31 37.35 -13.90
C ASN A 86 9.10 38.63 -14.19
N ASN A 87 10.12 38.54 -15.05
CA ASN A 87 11.00 39.64 -15.39
C ASN A 87 10.93 39.97 -16.88
N SER A 88 10.36 41.13 -17.19
CA SER A 88 10.20 41.60 -18.58
C SER A 88 11.52 41.92 -19.31
N GLN A 89 12.67 41.89 -18.61
CA GLN A 89 13.99 42.13 -19.20
C GLN A 89 14.71 40.84 -19.62
N THR A 90 14.23 39.68 -19.19
CA THR A 90 14.75 38.35 -19.55
C THR A 90 13.81 37.67 -20.54
N GLY A 91 14.19 36.50 -21.07
CA GLY A 91 13.34 35.76 -22.02
C GLY A 91 13.13 36.44 -23.38
N TYR A 92 12.12 35.93 -24.10
CA TYR A 92 11.66 36.40 -25.40
C TYR A 92 10.69 37.56 -25.22
N ALA A 93 11.03 38.71 -25.81
CA ALA A 93 10.17 39.89 -25.84
C ALA A 93 9.07 39.72 -26.90
N SER A 94 7.91 39.22 -26.47
CA SER A 94 6.74 39.07 -27.35
C SER A 94 6.08 40.42 -27.64
N PRO A 95 5.78 40.76 -28.91
CA PRO A 95 4.96 41.92 -29.23
C PRO A 95 3.57 41.87 -28.60
N ALA A 96 3.02 40.66 -28.40
CA ALA A 96 1.66 40.48 -27.87
C ALA A 96 1.54 40.79 -26.37
N TRP A 97 2.64 40.58 -25.63
CA TRP A 97 2.70 40.77 -24.19
C TRP A 97 3.98 41.52 -23.80
N ALA A 98 4.08 42.78 -24.22
CA ALA A 98 5.27 43.62 -24.06
C ALA A 98 5.76 43.80 -22.60
N SER A 99 4.92 43.47 -21.61
CA SER A 99 5.24 43.52 -20.18
C SER A 99 5.76 42.19 -19.60
N SER A 100 6.08 41.21 -20.44
CA SER A 100 6.52 39.88 -20.04
C SER A 100 7.76 39.43 -20.79
N GLY A 101 8.63 38.72 -20.09
CA GLY A 101 9.88 38.17 -20.62
C GLY A 101 9.75 36.66 -20.74
N ILE A 102 9.35 36.16 -21.91
CA ILE A 102 8.92 34.76 -22.00
C ILE A 102 10.14 33.82 -22.01
N ASP A 103 10.33 33.07 -20.93
CA ASP A 103 11.44 32.12 -20.80
C ASP A 103 11.15 30.78 -21.47
N TYR A 104 9.89 30.33 -21.40
CA TYR A 104 9.48 29.02 -21.86
C TYR A 104 8.22 29.09 -22.70
N LYS A 105 8.10 28.13 -23.63
CA LYS A 105 6.85 27.83 -24.30
C LYS A 105 6.62 26.33 -24.35
N VAL A 106 5.36 25.93 -24.35
CA VAL A 106 4.93 24.57 -24.69
C VAL A 106 4.23 24.64 -26.03
N GLU A 107 4.73 23.86 -26.98
CA GLU A 107 4.14 23.61 -28.29
C GLU A 107 4.40 22.14 -28.62
N ASP A 108 3.52 21.49 -29.39
CA ASP A 108 3.71 20.10 -29.81
C ASP A 108 3.97 19.13 -28.64
N HIS A 109 3.33 19.36 -27.49
CA HIS A 109 3.52 18.59 -26.25
C HIS A 109 4.95 18.60 -25.69
N GLN A 110 5.77 19.56 -26.14
CA GLN A 110 7.16 19.72 -25.76
C GLN A 110 7.37 21.09 -25.12
N LEU A 111 8.12 21.11 -24.01
CA LEU A 111 8.63 22.33 -23.42
C LEU A 111 9.86 22.81 -24.21
N PHE A 112 9.91 24.09 -24.50
CA PHE A 112 11.05 24.78 -25.09
C PHE A 112 11.50 25.91 -24.18
N LYS A 113 12.81 26.11 -24.09
CA LYS A 113 13.46 27.21 -23.39
C LYS A 113 14.04 28.22 -24.37
N TYR A 114 13.79 29.49 -24.13
CA TYR A 114 14.38 30.58 -24.89
C TYR A 114 15.79 30.94 -24.39
N SER A 115 16.67 31.28 -25.32
CA SER A 115 17.93 31.93 -25.07
C SER A 115 18.20 33.00 -26.13
N SER A 116 18.76 34.13 -25.73
CA SER A 116 19.11 35.22 -26.65
C SER A 116 20.16 34.81 -27.70
N SER A 117 20.99 33.80 -27.42
CA SER A 117 22.03 33.35 -28.35
C SER A 117 21.58 32.23 -29.29
N ALA A 118 20.61 31.41 -28.89
CA ALA A 118 20.22 30.18 -29.60
C ALA A 118 18.74 30.14 -30.01
N GLY A 119 17.92 31.10 -29.58
CA GLY A 119 16.47 31.06 -29.74
C GLY A 119 15.83 29.97 -28.87
N TRP A 120 14.81 29.30 -29.40
CA TRP A 120 14.06 28.25 -28.70
C TRP A 120 14.77 26.89 -28.80
N SER A 121 14.97 26.23 -27.67
CA SER A 121 15.60 24.92 -27.57
C SER A 121 14.71 23.94 -26.81
N LYS A 122 14.58 22.70 -27.30
CA LYS A 122 13.71 21.66 -26.71
C LYS A 122 14.29 21.22 -25.35
N VAL A 123 13.43 21.18 -24.33
CA VAL A 123 13.76 20.74 -22.96
C VAL A 123 13.28 19.30 -22.76
N GLY A 124 12.03 19.00 -23.09
CA GLY A 124 11.45 17.68 -22.93
C GLY A 124 9.92 17.67 -22.99
N PRO A 125 9.30 16.48 -22.91
CA PRO A 125 7.85 16.34 -22.98
C PRO A 125 7.15 16.93 -21.75
N VAL A 126 5.91 17.37 -21.93
CA VAL A 126 5.00 17.75 -20.84
C VAL A 126 3.74 16.92 -20.90
N ARG A 127 3.03 16.77 -19.78
CA ARG A 127 1.72 16.15 -19.81
C ARG A 127 0.70 17.14 -20.37
N LEU A 128 0.00 16.71 -21.41
CA LEU A 128 -1.07 17.47 -22.06
C LEU A 128 -2.31 16.60 -22.26
N GLU A 129 -3.46 17.11 -21.89
CA GLU A 129 -4.76 16.52 -22.22
C GLU A 129 -5.58 17.54 -23.00
N VAL A 130 -6.05 17.14 -24.20
CA VAL A 130 -6.76 18.03 -25.12
C VAL A 130 -8.14 17.46 -25.44
N PHE A 131 -9.16 18.30 -25.25
CA PHE A 131 -10.56 18.08 -25.61
C PHE A 131 -11.07 19.29 -26.41
N PRO A 132 -12.18 19.17 -27.16
CA PRO A 132 -12.71 20.31 -27.93
C PRO A 132 -13.05 21.55 -27.10
N ASN A 133 -13.31 21.38 -25.81
CA ASN A 133 -13.74 22.43 -24.88
C ASN A 133 -12.78 22.70 -23.71
N ALA A 134 -11.75 21.86 -23.52
CA ALA A 134 -10.82 22.01 -22.41
C ALA A 134 -9.42 21.49 -22.79
N LEU A 135 -8.39 22.13 -22.24
CA LEU A 135 -7.01 21.70 -22.36
C LEU A 135 -6.29 21.85 -21.03
N GLY A 136 -5.63 20.78 -20.59
CA GLY A 136 -4.82 20.76 -19.39
C GLY A 136 -3.35 20.51 -19.71
N MET A 137 -2.45 21.26 -19.07
CA MET A 137 -1.00 21.06 -19.11
C MET A 137 -0.40 20.95 -17.70
N ILE A 138 0.50 19.98 -17.51
CA ILE A 138 1.33 19.87 -16.31
C ILE A 138 2.80 19.87 -16.72
N VAL A 139 3.59 20.71 -16.06
CA VAL A 139 5.05 20.77 -16.23
C VAL A 139 5.74 20.78 -14.87
N TYR A 140 6.87 20.10 -14.74
CA TYR A 140 7.67 20.15 -13.52
C TYR A 140 8.44 21.47 -13.42
N LEU A 141 8.48 22.05 -12.22
CA LEU A 141 9.12 23.33 -11.94
C LEU A 141 10.62 23.32 -12.22
N ASP A 142 11.30 22.18 -12.03
CA ASP A 142 12.73 22.06 -12.29
C ASP A 142 13.06 22.10 -13.79
N MET A 143 12.13 21.67 -14.66
CA MET A 143 12.20 21.86 -16.11
C MET A 143 12.13 23.34 -16.49
N LEU A 144 11.49 24.15 -15.64
CA LEU A 144 11.46 25.61 -15.73
C LEU A 144 12.68 26.26 -15.02
N GLY A 145 13.61 25.47 -14.50
CA GLY A 145 14.79 25.94 -13.76
C GLY A 145 14.47 26.42 -12.34
N LYS A 146 13.35 25.98 -11.75
CA LYS A 146 12.89 26.39 -10.42
C LYS A 146 12.89 25.21 -9.44
N ALA A 147 13.50 25.41 -8.27
CA ALA A 147 13.46 24.43 -7.17
C ALA A 147 12.20 24.53 -6.30
N LEU A 148 11.57 25.71 -6.27
CA LEU A 148 10.34 26.00 -5.54
C LEU A 148 9.42 26.87 -6.40
N PRO A 149 8.10 26.80 -6.19
CA PRO A 149 7.17 27.69 -6.86
C PRO A 149 7.41 29.14 -6.46
N GLY A 150 7.12 30.05 -7.37
CA GLY A 150 7.17 31.50 -7.17
C GLY A 150 6.22 32.18 -8.15
N GLU A 151 6.10 33.50 -8.07
CA GLU A 151 5.29 34.25 -9.03
C GLU A 151 5.80 34.04 -10.45
N MET A 152 4.88 33.70 -11.35
CA MET A 152 5.11 33.48 -12.78
C MET A 152 4.01 34.18 -13.57
N LYS A 153 4.20 34.37 -14.88
CA LYS A 153 3.08 34.70 -15.76
C LYS A 153 2.88 33.60 -16.79
N VAL A 154 1.62 33.33 -17.10
CA VAL A 154 1.22 32.34 -18.08
C VAL A 154 0.25 32.93 -19.10
N SER A 155 0.33 32.45 -20.33
CA SER A 155 -0.67 32.71 -21.35
C SER A 155 -0.93 31.46 -22.19
N PHE A 156 -2.08 31.45 -22.85
CA PHE A 156 -2.50 30.40 -23.75
C PHE A 156 -2.79 31.01 -25.12
N VAL A 157 -2.36 30.33 -26.18
CA VAL A 157 -2.67 30.69 -27.57
C VAL A 157 -3.37 29.50 -28.19
N SER A 158 -4.64 29.70 -28.55
CA SER A 158 -5.38 28.78 -29.41
C SER A 158 -4.93 28.97 -30.87
N LYS A 159 -5.48 28.17 -31.78
CA LYS A 159 -5.22 28.30 -33.22
C LYS A 159 -5.43 29.71 -33.78
N SER A 160 -6.33 30.50 -33.19
CA SER A 160 -6.74 31.81 -33.73
C SER A 160 -6.61 32.97 -32.75
N GLN A 161 -6.43 32.72 -31.45
CA GLN A 161 -6.53 33.76 -30.44
C GLN A 161 -5.59 33.55 -29.24
N ALA A 162 -5.12 34.65 -28.68
CA ALA A 162 -4.31 34.69 -27.48
C ALA A 162 -5.16 35.02 -26.23
N TYR A 163 -4.79 34.42 -25.11
CA TYR A 163 -5.46 34.53 -23.82
C TYR A 163 -4.42 34.71 -22.70
N PRO A 164 -4.35 35.89 -22.04
CA PRO A 164 -5.08 37.12 -22.34
C PRO A 164 -4.81 37.68 -23.74
N ALA A 165 -5.78 38.44 -24.29
CA ALA A 165 -5.71 39.03 -25.63
C ALA A 165 -4.48 39.93 -25.84
N ASP A 166 -4.08 40.11 -27.10
CA ASP A 166 -2.96 40.97 -27.50
C ASP A 166 -3.09 42.39 -26.91
N GLY A 167 -1.99 42.91 -26.37
CA GLY A 167 -1.91 44.21 -25.71
C GLY A 167 -2.31 44.20 -24.23
N LEU A 168 -2.93 43.12 -23.73
CA LEU A 168 -3.07 42.87 -22.30
C LEU A 168 -1.76 42.29 -21.73
N GLY A 169 -1.61 42.26 -20.41
CA GLY A 169 -0.51 41.52 -19.76
C GLY A 169 -0.83 40.02 -19.70
N MET A 170 0.20 39.16 -19.71
CA MET A 170 0.03 37.73 -19.38
C MET A 170 -0.59 37.57 -17.99
N MET A 171 -1.31 36.46 -17.76
CA MET A 171 -1.95 36.22 -16.47
C MET A 171 -0.89 35.91 -15.40
N THR A 172 -0.88 36.69 -14.31
CA THR A 172 -0.05 36.38 -13.14
C THR A 172 -0.58 35.13 -12.44
N MET A 173 0.32 34.18 -12.18
CA MET A 173 0.13 33.05 -11.28
C MET A 173 0.98 33.27 -10.04
N ASN A 174 0.33 33.38 -8.88
CA ASN A 174 0.97 33.50 -7.57
C ASN A 174 0.30 32.63 -6.49
N THR A 175 -0.67 31.81 -6.87
CA THR A 175 -1.33 30.85 -5.98
C THR A 175 -0.52 29.56 -5.93
N ILE A 176 -0.12 29.19 -4.72
CA ILE A 176 0.67 27.99 -4.45
C ILE A 176 -0.11 27.11 -3.47
N VAL A 177 -0.32 25.85 -3.83
CA VAL A 177 -0.90 24.86 -2.91
C VAL A 177 0.22 24.08 -2.26
N GLN A 178 0.24 24.07 -0.92
CA GLN A 178 1.08 23.14 -0.19
C GLN A 178 0.37 21.79 -0.13
N SER A 179 0.98 20.76 -0.70
CA SER A 179 0.54 19.39 -0.47
C SER A 179 0.95 18.98 0.95
N ASN A 180 -0.04 18.62 1.78
CA ASN A 180 0.21 17.98 3.06
C ASN A 180 0.60 16.53 2.81
N GLU A 181 1.85 16.31 2.41
CA GLU A 181 2.35 14.97 2.15
C GLU A 181 2.45 14.18 3.47
N PRO A 182 1.82 13.00 3.57
CA PRO A 182 1.97 12.15 4.74
C PRO A 182 3.43 11.76 4.94
N GLN A 183 3.83 11.61 6.20
CA GLN A 183 5.16 11.12 6.53
C GLN A 183 5.35 9.67 6.03
N GLY A 184 6.53 9.36 5.51
CA GLY A 184 6.85 8.02 4.99
C GLY A 184 6.23 7.71 3.63
N THR A 185 5.74 8.73 2.90
CA THR A 185 5.21 8.59 1.55
C THR A 185 6.21 9.10 0.52
N PHE A 186 6.55 8.24 -0.42
CA PHE A 186 7.31 8.56 -1.62
C PHE A 186 6.38 8.88 -2.78
N TYR A 187 6.74 9.90 -3.57
CA TYR A 187 6.01 10.37 -4.73
C TYR A 187 6.92 10.27 -5.96
N PRO A 188 6.83 9.16 -6.72
CA PRO A 188 7.59 9.01 -7.94
C PRO A 188 7.34 10.19 -8.87
N ARG A 189 8.40 10.65 -9.54
CA ARG A 189 8.24 11.59 -10.64
C ARG A 189 7.58 10.86 -11.80
N GLU A 190 6.54 11.45 -12.35
CA GLU A 190 5.84 10.95 -13.53
C GLU A 190 6.73 11.18 -14.77
N ASP A 191 6.86 10.16 -15.61
CA ASP A 191 7.58 10.26 -16.87
C ASP A 191 6.58 10.54 -18.00
N PHE A 192 6.73 11.71 -18.62
CA PHE A 192 5.87 12.17 -19.73
C PHE A 192 6.33 11.66 -21.11
N SER A 193 7.35 10.81 -21.15
CA SER A 193 7.86 10.22 -22.38
C SER A 193 6.86 9.27 -23.06
N VAL A 194 7.21 8.84 -24.27
CA VAL A 194 6.37 7.97 -25.11
C VAL A 194 7.06 6.62 -25.20
N PHE A 195 6.34 5.55 -24.86
CA PHE A 195 6.87 4.20 -24.92
C PHE A 195 5.84 3.20 -25.44
N ALA A 196 6.34 2.09 -26.00
CA ALA A 196 5.50 0.96 -26.40
C ALA A 196 5.47 -0.08 -25.28
N ASN A 197 4.27 -0.46 -24.88
CA ASN A 197 4.01 -1.43 -23.83
C ASN A 197 3.42 -2.73 -24.43
N PRO A 198 3.62 -3.90 -23.79
CA PRO A 198 3.02 -5.15 -24.27
C PRO A 198 1.49 -5.07 -24.38
N TYR A 199 0.91 -5.70 -25.40
CA TYR A 199 -0.55 -5.80 -25.58
C TYR A 199 -1.32 -4.48 -25.77
N MET A 200 -0.65 -3.37 -26.11
CA MET A 200 -1.30 -2.09 -26.40
C MET A 200 -0.57 -1.28 -27.49
N GLY A 201 -1.30 -0.32 -28.08
CA GLY A 201 -0.77 0.67 -29.02
C GLY A 201 -0.68 0.18 -30.46
N TRP A 202 0.36 0.63 -31.16
CA TRP A 202 0.51 0.37 -32.58
C TRP A 202 0.81 -1.09 -32.90
N VAL A 203 0.10 -1.63 -33.89
CA VAL A 203 0.32 -2.97 -34.44
C VAL A 203 0.96 -2.88 -35.82
N GLY A 204 2.22 -3.32 -35.93
CA GLY A 204 2.93 -3.36 -37.20
C GLY A 204 2.59 -4.61 -38.02
N SER A 205 2.90 -4.61 -39.32
CA SER A 205 2.78 -5.85 -40.10
C SER A 205 3.90 -6.82 -39.75
N GLY A 206 3.58 -8.09 -39.48
CA GLY A 206 4.57 -9.15 -39.20
C GLY A 206 5.47 -9.52 -40.38
N TYR A 207 5.19 -8.98 -41.58
CA TYR A 207 6.03 -9.15 -42.77
C TYR A 207 7.22 -8.17 -42.82
N ASN A 208 7.14 -7.05 -42.10
CA ASN A 208 8.19 -6.03 -42.03
C ASN A 208 8.89 -6.07 -40.67
N LYS A 209 10.21 -5.89 -40.62
CA LYS A 209 10.99 -5.93 -39.35
C LYS A 209 11.35 -4.57 -38.77
N THR A 210 11.05 -3.50 -39.50
CA THR A 210 11.48 -2.14 -39.18
C THR A 210 10.29 -1.19 -39.27
N TYR A 211 10.15 -0.36 -38.24
CA TYR A 211 9.10 0.64 -38.12
C TYR A 211 9.73 2.01 -37.81
N GLY A 212 9.04 3.08 -38.20
CA GLY A 212 9.36 4.45 -37.81
C GLY A 212 8.74 4.87 -36.48
N GLN A 213 7.79 4.08 -35.96
CA GLN A 213 7.09 4.34 -34.70
C GLN A 213 7.38 3.24 -33.65
N PRO A 214 7.18 3.51 -32.35
CA PRO A 214 7.27 2.49 -31.30
C PRO A 214 6.19 1.41 -31.48
N VAL A 215 6.60 0.16 -31.65
CA VAL A 215 5.70 -0.99 -31.90
C VAL A 215 6.05 -2.12 -30.94
N SER A 216 5.07 -2.60 -30.18
CA SER A 216 5.20 -3.78 -29.29
C SER A 216 4.45 -5.01 -29.83
N MET A 217 3.62 -4.83 -30.86
CA MET A 217 2.78 -5.88 -31.44
C MET A 217 2.87 -5.94 -32.96
N VAL A 218 2.65 -7.13 -33.51
CA VAL A 218 2.58 -7.33 -34.96
C VAL A 218 1.35 -8.15 -35.36
N SER A 219 0.72 -7.79 -36.47
CA SER A 219 -0.38 -8.55 -37.06
C SER A 219 0.14 -9.57 -38.07
N ILE A 220 -0.35 -10.81 -37.98
CA ILE A 220 0.00 -11.92 -38.84
C ILE A 220 -1.25 -12.66 -39.30
N GLY A 221 -1.45 -12.69 -40.63
CA GLY A 221 -2.43 -13.54 -41.30
C GLY A 221 -1.87 -14.91 -41.67
N LEU A 222 -2.59 -15.98 -41.35
CA LEU A 222 -2.29 -17.36 -41.73
C LEU A 222 -3.28 -17.82 -42.80
N SER A 223 -2.80 -18.07 -44.02
CA SER A 223 -3.60 -18.70 -45.08
C SER A 223 -3.75 -20.19 -44.79
N TRP A 224 -4.98 -20.72 -44.82
CA TRP A 224 -5.20 -22.15 -44.63
C TRP A 224 -4.53 -22.97 -45.74
N ARG A 225 -4.63 -22.54 -46.99
CA ARG A 225 -3.98 -23.22 -48.12
C ARG A 225 -2.47 -23.41 -47.94
N GLU A 226 -1.77 -22.38 -47.47
CA GLU A 226 -0.33 -22.45 -47.25
C GLU A 226 0.02 -23.29 -46.01
N LEU A 227 -0.84 -23.25 -44.99
CA LEU A 227 -0.66 -23.97 -43.74
C LEU A 227 -0.90 -25.47 -43.89
N GLU A 228 -1.92 -25.90 -44.64
CA GLU A 228 -2.29 -27.32 -44.81
C GLU A 228 -2.37 -27.70 -46.30
N PRO A 229 -1.22 -27.69 -47.03
CA PRO A 229 -1.20 -27.97 -48.46
C PRO A 229 -1.63 -29.41 -48.80
N VAL A 230 -1.48 -30.34 -47.85
CA VAL A 230 -1.93 -31.74 -47.95
C VAL A 230 -2.79 -32.03 -46.73
N LYS A 231 -3.96 -32.67 -46.92
CA LYS A 231 -4.91 -32.98 -45.85
C LYS A 231 -4.24 -33.66 -44.66
N GLY A 232 -4.33 -33.03 -43.48
CA GLY A 232 -3.75 -33.49 -42.22
C GLY A 232 -2.23 -33.28 -42.08
N GLN A 233 -1.56 -32.65 -43.05
CA GLN A 233 -0.13 -32.36 -43.01
C GLN A 233 0.11 -30.84 -43.01
N TYR A 234 0.40 -30.32 -41.82
CA TYR A 234 0.61 -28.88 -41.60
C TYR A 234 2.07 -28.48 -41.84
N ASN A 235 2.29 -27.43 -42.65
CA ASN A 235 3.60 -26.90 -43.00
C ASN A 235 4.04 -25.77 -42.06
N TRP A 236 4.14 -26.08 -40.75
CA TRP A 236 4.49 -25.13 -39.69
C TRP A 236 5.79 -24.37 -39.97
N ASP A 237 6.84 -25.09 -40.38
CA ASP A 237 8.15 -24.49 -40.62
C ASP A 237 8.12 -23.41 -41.72
N ALA A 238 7.38 -23.63 -42.80
CA ALA A 238 7.31 -22.68 -43.90
C ALA A 238 6.48 -21.44 -43.53
N ILE A 239 5.36 -21.63 -42.84
CA ILE A 239 4.50 -20.52 -42.42
C ILE A 239 5.18 -19.68 -41.33
N GLU A 240 5.70 -20.29 -40.27
CA GLU A 240 6.35 -19.57 -39.17
C GLU A 240 7.59 -18.79 -39.67
N ARG A 241 8.35 -19.37 -40.61
CA ARG A 241 9.51 -18.72 -41.25
C ARG A 241 9.10 -17.53 -42.10
N SER A 242 8.08 -17.68 -42.95
CA SER A 242 7.62 -16.58 -43.82
C SER A 242 6.99 -15.43 -43.03
N ARG A 243 6.51 -15.70 -41.81
CA ARG A 243 5.90 -14.72 -40.91
C ARG A 243 6.82 -14.26 -39.77
N ASN A 244 8.08 -14.70 -39.77
CA ASN A 244 9.13 -14.29 -38.84
C ASN A 244 8.86 -14.59 -37.34
N PHE A 245 8.14 -15.66 -37.01
CA PHE A 245 7.73 -15.97 -35.61
C PHE A 245 8.91 -15.93 -34.61
N SER A 246 10.00 -16.65 -34.89
CA SER A 246 11.15 -16.68 -33.98
C SER A 246 11.86 -15.32 -33.82
N TYR A 247 11.72 -14.41 -34.79
CA TYR A 247 12.24 -13.05 -34.64
C TYR A 247 11.38 -12.24 -33.67
N TRP A 248 10.05 -12.38 -33.75
CA TRP A 248 9.11 -11.68 -32.88
C TRP A 248 9.22 -12.14 -31.43
N GLU A 249 9.33 -13.44 -31.21
CA GLU A 249 9.59 -14.04 -29.90
C GLU A 249 10.88 -13.45 -29.27
N ARG A 250 12.01 -13.51 -29.98
CA ARG A 250 13.29 -12.96 -29.47
C ARG A 250 13.28 -11.45 -29.25
N SER A 251 12.41 -10.74 -29.97
CA SER A 251 12.24 -9.28 -29.85
C SER A 251 11.22 -8.91 -28.76
N GLY A 252 10.62 -9.88 -28.07
CA GLY A 252 9.60 -9.67 -27.06
C GLY A 252 8.29 -9.10 -27.61
N LYS A 253 8.06 -9.12 -28.94
CA LYS A 253 6.84 -8.59 -29.55
C LYS A 253 5.72 -9.62 -29.50
N LYS A 254 4.49 -9.14 -29.32
CA LYS A 254 3.30 -10.00 -29.31
C LYS A 254 2.65 -10.04 -30.69
N ILE A 255 2.11 -11.19 -31.05
CA ILE A 255 1.45 -11.44 -32.34
C ILE A 255 -0.06 -11.33 -32.14
N VAL A 256 -0.70 -10.52 -32.97
CA VAL A 256 -2.14 -10.55 -33.26
C VAL A 256 -2.32 -11.48 -34.46
N MET A 257 -2.90 -12.65 -34.22
CA MET A 257 -3.02 -13.71 -35.24
C MET A 257 -4.41 -13.70 -35.85
N ARG A 258 -4.50 -13.82 -37.19
CA ARG A 258 -5.76 -13.99 -37.93
C ARG A 258 -5.63 -15.18 -38.87
N ILE A 259 -6.60 -16.11 -38.87
CA ILE A 259 -6.66 -17.21 -39.84
C ILE A 259 -7.55 -16.76 -40.99
N VAL A 260 -7.11 -16.89 -42.25
CA VAL A 260 -7.87 -16.39 -43.40
C VAL A 260 -8.13 -17.51 -44.40
N LEU A 261 -9.40 -17.59 -44.80
CA LEU A 261 -9.95 -18.59 -45.72
C LEU A 261 -10.25 -18.02 -47.12
N ASP A 262 -10.41 -16.71 -47.19
CA ASP A 262 -10.64 -15.96 -48.42
C ASP A 262 -10.00 -14.57 -48.29
N TYR A 263 -8.91 -14.32 -49.02
CA TYR A 263 -8.16 -13.06 -48.97
C TYR A 263 -8.26 -12.35 -50.32
N PRO A 264 -9.29 -11.50 -50.56
CA PRO A 264 -9.40 -10.76 -51.80
C PRO A 264 -8.13 -9.97 -52.10
N SER A 265 -7.63 -10.08 -53.34
CA SER A 265 -6.42 -9.40 -53.76
C SER A 265 -6.48 -8.97 -55.23
N ASP A 266 -5.55 -8.10 -55.62
CA ASP A 266 -5.32 -7.65 -57.00
C ASP A 266 -4.33 -8.56 -57.76
N ARG A 267 -3.95 -9.70 -57.18
CA ARG A 267 -3.00 -10.65 -57.77
C ARG A 267 -3.46 -11.07 -59.16
N THR A 268 -2.56 -11.08 -60.13
CA THR A 268 -2.87 -11.49 -61.50
C THR A 268 -3.23 -12.98 -61.55
N GLY A 269 -4.40 -13.30 -62.11
CA GLY A 269 -4.91 -14.67 -62.21
C GLY A 269 -5.67 -15.15 -60.97
N ARG A 270 -6.72 -15.94 -61.19
CA ARG A 270 -7.62 -16.42 -60.12
C ARG A 270 -6.84 -17.16 -59.02
N HIS A 271 -7.17 -16.91 -57.77
CA HIS A 271 -6.60 -17.62 -56.62
C HIS A 271 -7.68 -18.01 -55.60
N MET A 272 -7.40 -19.04 -54.82
CA MET A 272 -8.20 -19.48 -53.66
C MET A 272 -7.28 -19.64 -52.46
N ASP A 273 -7.83 -19.42 -51.26
CA ASP A 273 -7.07 -19.43 -50.00
C ASP A 273 -7.43 -20.60 -49.07
N ILE A 274 -8.38 -21.45 -49.48
CA ILE A 274 -8.57 -22.80 -48.94
C ILE A 274 -7.63 -23.81 -49.63
N PRO A 275 -7.26 -24.92 -48.97
CA PRO A 275 -6.44 -25.96 -49.59
C PRO A 275 -7.09 -26.61 -50.83
N ASP A 276 -6.26 -26.96 -51.82
CA ASP A 276 -6.74 -27.58 -53.08
C ASP A 276 -7.50 -28.89 -52.80
N TRP A 277 -7.01 -29.72 -51.86
CA TRP A 277 -7.69 -30.96 -51.48
C TRP A 277 -9.09 -30.72 -50.91
N LEU A 278 -9.31 -29.60 -50.22
CA LEU A 278 -10.60 -29.27 -49.63
C LEU A 278 -11.57 -28.79 -50.70
N TYR A 279 -11.09 -27.97 -51.63
CA TYR A 279 -11.85 -27.59 -52.81
C TYR A 279 -12.29 -28.82 -53.62
N ASP A 280 -11.37 -29.76 -53.89
CA ASP A 280 -11.68 -30.99 -54.62
C ASP A 280 -12.75 -31.85 -53.91
N GLU A 281 -12.68 -31.98 -52.58
CA GLU A 281 -13.69 -32.69 -51.78
C GLU A 281 -15.06 -32.00 -51.83
N LEU A 282 -15.09 -30.66 -51.76
CA LEU A 282 -16.32 -29.88 -51.90
C LEU A 282 -16.93 -30.05 -53.30
N VAL A 283 -16.11 -29.97 -54.35
CA VAL A 283 -16.56 -30.18 -55.74
C VAL A 283 -17.09 -31.59 -55.94
N GLN A 284 -16.41 -32.61 -55.39
CA GLN A 284 -16.83 -34.01 -55.49
C GLN A 284 -18.17 -34.27 -54.79
N ALA A 285 -18.39 -33.66 -53.63
CA ALA A 285 -19.58 -33.89 -52.82
C ALA A 285 -20.79 -33.04 -53.21
N GLU A 286 -20.57 -31.78 -53.60
CA GLU A 286 -21.63 -30.78 -53.77
C GLU A 286 -21.75 -30.27 -55.22
N GLY A 287 -20.73 -30.51 -56.05
CA GLY A 287 -20.60 -29.95 -57.39
C GLY A 287 -19.87 -28.59 -57.39
N ALA A 288 -19.22 -28.26 -58.51
CA ALA A 288 -18.34 -27.09 -58.61
C ALA A 288 -19.04 -25.75 -58.34
N ASP A 289 -20.30 -25.60 -58.74
CA ASP A 289 -21.09 -24.39 -58.51
C ASP A 289 -21.52 -24.23 -57.04
N GLN A 290 -21.61 -25.34 -56.29
CA GLN A 290 -22.01 -25.32 -54.88
C GLN A 290 -20.81 -25.24 -53.94
N ALA A 291 -19.63 -25.72 -54.35
CA ALA A 291 -18.39 -25.67 -53.56
C ALA A 291 -17.96 -24.24 -53.15
N GLY A 292 -18.35 -23.22 -53.92
CA GLY A 292 -18.09 -21.83 -53.61
C GLY A 292 -18.36 -20.92 -54.80
N THR A 293 -17.79 -19.72 -54.80
CA THR A 293 -18.01 -18.71 -55.84
C THR A 293 -16.73 -17.95 -56.15
N TRP A 294 -16.28 -18.03 -57.40
CA TRP A 294 -15.21 -17.19 -57.91
C TRP A 294 -15.73 -15.78 -58.16
N TYR A 295 -15.02 -14.77 -57.68
CA TYR A 295 -15.35 -13.36 -57.90
C TYR A 295 -14.15 -12.58 -58.44
N ALA A 296 -14.42 -11.49 -59.16
CA ALA A 296 -13.42 -10.63 -59.79
C ALA A 296 -13.98 -9.22 -60.05
N GLN A 297 -14.51 -8.58 -59.01
CA GLN A 297 -15.05 -7.22 -59.07
C GLN A 297 -14.08 -6.25 -58.37
N GLY A 298 -13.11 -5.73 -59.13
CA GLY A 298 -12.03 -4.88 -58.62
C GLY A 298 -10.91 -5.68 -57.93
N LEU A 299 -11.28 -6.50 -56.95
CA LEU A 299 -10.45 -7.54 -56.37
C LEU A 299 -11.01 -8.92 -56.72
N GLN A 300 -10.18 -9.94 -56.63
CA GLN A 300 -10.53 -11.31 -56.98
C GLN A 300 -10.15 -12.30 -55.89
N GLY A 301 -10.78 -13.47 -55.93
CA GLY A 301 -10.62 -14.54 -54.95
C GLY A 301 -11.67 -15.64 -55.13
N PHE A 302 -11.84 -16.45 -54.08
CA PHE A 302 -12.78 -17.56 -54.05
C PHE A 302 -13.49 -17.59 -52.70
N ASP A 303 -14.81 -17.33 -52.73
CA ASP A 303 -15.70 -17.38 -51.58
C ASP A 303 -16.20 -18.82 -51.38
N PRO A 304 -15.66 -19.60 -50.41
CA PRO A 304 -16.02 -21.01 -50.24
C PRO A 304 -17.44 -21.14 -49.68
N ASN A 305 -18.06 -22.30 -49.89
CA ASN A 305 -19.34 -22.61 -49.27
C ASN A 305 -19.21 -22.84 -47.76
N TYR A 306 -19.28 -21.77 -46.98
CA TYR A 306 -19.19 -21.84 -45.51
C TYR A 306 -20.27 -22.70 -44.85
N SER A 307 -21.42 -22.90 -45.52
CA SER A 307 -22.51 -23.76 -45.03
C SER A 307 -22.30 -25.25 -45.31
N SER A 308 -21.23 -25.63 -46.03
CA SER A 308 -20.92 -27.03 -46.29
C SER A 308 -20.54 -27.76 -44.98
N PRO A 309 -21.13 -28.94 -44.69
CA PRO A 309 -20.69 -29.78 -43.58
C PRO A 309 -19.23 -30.23 -43.69
N ILE A 310 -18.70 -30.38 -44.93
CA ILE A 310 -17.30 -30.74 -45.18
C ILE A 310 -16.39 -29.57 -44.76
N MET A 311 -16.76 -28.34 -45.14
CA MET A 311 -16.02 -27.13 -44.78
C MET A 311 -16.01 -26.93 -43.26
N ILE A 312 -17.15 -27.07 -42.59
CA ILE A 312 -17.27 -26.93 -41.13
C ILE A 312 -16.39 -27.98 -40.42
N ALA A 313 -16.50 -29.27 -40.79
CA ALA A 313 -15.70 -30.32 -40.17
C ALA A 313 -14.20 -30.17 -40.43
N ALA A 314 -13.81 -29.69 -41.63
CA ALA A 314 -12.42 -29.38 -41.93
C ALA A 314 -11.90 -28.18 -41.11
N HIS A 315 -12.72 -27.15 -40.94
CA HIS A 315 -12.37 -25.99 -40.12
C HIS A 315 -12.16 -26.39 -38.66
N GLU A 316 -12.98 -27.28 -38.11
CA GLU A 316 -12.78 -27.80 -36.75
C GLU A 316 -11.39 -28.42 -36.56
N ARG A 317 -10.97 -29.30 -37.48
CA ARG A 317 -9.64 -29.93 -37.45
C ARG A 317 -8.51 -28.91 -37.55
N LEU A 318 -8.67 -27.89 -38.40
CA LEU A 318 -7.68 -26.82 -38.52
C LEU A 318 -7.52 -26.08 -37.18
N ILE A 319 -8.63 -25.68 -36.56
CA ILE A 319 -8.59 -24.93 -35.29
C ILE A 319 -8.04 -25.78 -34.15
N GLU A 320 -8.36 -27.07 -34.09
CA GLU A 320 -7.76 -28.01 -33.15
C GLU A 320 -6.22 -28.05 -33.31
N ALA A 321 -5.72 -28.15 -34.53
CA ALA A 321 -4.28 -28.17 -34.80
C ALA A 321 -3.58 -26.84 -34.45
N LEU A 322 -4.22 -25.70 -34.73
CA LEU A 322 -3.72 -24.38 -34.36
C LEU A 322 -3.70 -24.18 -32.85
N ALA A 323 -4.73 -24.61 -32.14
CA ALA A 323 -4.78 -24.53 -30.68
C ALA A 323 -3.71 -25.39 -30.02
N ALA A 324 -3.53 -26.63 -30.50
CA ALA A 324 -2.45 -27.51 -30.06
C ALA A 324 -1.06 -26.87 -30.23
N ARG A 325 -0.89 -26.02 -31.25
CA ARG A 325 0.37 -25.31 -31.50
C ARG A 325 0.54 -24.03 -30.68
N TYR A 326 -0.52 -23.22 -30.53
CA TYR A 326 -0.40 -21.81 -30.11
C TYR A 326 -1.19 -21.42 -28.86
N ASP A 327 -2.08 -22.25 -28.33
CA ASP A 327 -2.91 -21.86 -27.17
C ASP A 327 -2.06 -21.50 -25.94
N ASN A 328 -0.92 -22.15 -25.75
CA ASN A 328 0.01 -21.88 -24.64
C ASN A 328 1.25 -21.06 -25.05
N ASP A 329 1.32 -20.59 -26.30
CA ASP A 329 2.45 -19.76 -26.76
C ASP A 329 2.28 -18.32 -26.24
N PRO A 330 3.22 -17.79 -25.42
CA PRO A 330 3.16 -16.43 -24.88
C PRO A 330 3.49 -15.34 -25.91
N THR A 331 3.97 -15.71 -27.09
CA THR A 331 4.20 -14.80 -28.21
C THR A 331 2.88 -14.42 -28.88
N ILE A 332 1.88 -15.30 -28.86
CA ILE A 332 0.55 -15.01 -29.39
C ILE A 332 -0.26 -14.27 -28.32
N GLY A 333 -0.51 -12.99 -28.56
CA GLY A 333 -1.23 -12.14 -27.62
C GLY A 333 -2.74 -12.20 -27.82
N PHE A 334 -3.18 -11.99 -29.06
CA PHE A 334 -4.59 -11.94 -29.41
C PHE A 334 -4.86 -12.77 -30.67
N ILE A 335 -6.07 -13.29 -30.78
CA ILE A 335 -6.57 -13.95 -32.00
C ILE A 335 -7.75 -13.14 -32.52
N GLU A 336 -7.62 -12.60 -33.71
CA GLU A 336 -8.76 -12.04 -34.45
C GLU A 336 -9.42 -13.17 -35.23
N LEU A 337 -10.71 -13.39 -34.99
CA LEU A 337 -11.46 -14.41 -35.71
C LEU A 337 -11.55 -14.00 -37.18
N GLY A 338 -10.92 -14.77 -38.07
CA GLY A 338 -10.82 -14.45 -39.50
C GLY A 338 -11.33 -15.55 -40.45
N SER A 339 -11.88 -16.64 -39.92
CA SER A 339 -12.24 -17.80 -40.74
C SER A 339 -13.41 -17.57 -41.69
N LEU A 340 -14.17 -16.49 -41.52
CA LEU A 340 -15.39 -16.24 -42.30
C LEU A 340 -15.33 -14.91 -43.05
N GLY A 341 -15.65 -14.99 -44.34
CA GLY A 341 -15.78 -13.84 -45.22
C GLY A 341 -14.45 -13.28 -45.71
N HIS A 342 -14.56 -12.23 -46.52
CA HIS A 342 -13.44 -11.54 -47.14
C HIS A 342 -12.50 -10.95 -46.08
N TRP A 343 -11.20 -11.25 -46.19
CA TRP A 343 -10.15 -10.87 -45.22
C TRP A 343 -10.40 -11.34 -43.78
N GLY A 344 -11.39 -12.22 -43.59
CA GLY A 344 -11.86 -12.65 -42.29
C GLY A 344 -12.73 -11.64 -41.53
N GLU A 345 -13.36 -10.69 -42.23
CA GLU A 345 -14.12 -9.60 -41.59
C GLU A 345 -15.62 -9.88 -41.43
N PHE A 346 -16.05 -11.13 -41.61
CA PHE A 346 -17.45 -11.54 -41.46
C PHE A 346 -18.40 -10.76 -42.41
N HIS A 347 -18.01 -10.65 -43.68
CA HIS A 347 -18.84 -10.20 -44.81
C HIS A 347 -18.36 -10.80 -46.13
N THR A 348 -19.22 -10.84 -47.16
CA THR A 348 -18.90 -11.37 -48.50
C THR A 348 -19.27 -10.38 -49.62
N PHE A 349 -19.10 -9.07 -49.41
CA PHE A 349 -19.64 -8.04 -50.32
C PHE A 349 -19.07 -8.04 -51.76
N LEU A 350 -17.93 -8.68 -52.02
CA LEU A 350 -17.36 -8.83 -53.37
C LEU A 350 -17.94 -10.03 -54.12
N SER A 351 -18.66 -10.91 -53.41
CA SER A 351 -19.27 -12.12 -53.92
C SER A 351 -20.80 -11.96 -54.00
N PRO A 352 -21.45 -12.52 -55.04
CA PRO A 352 -22.92 -12.58 -55.08
C PRO A 352 -23.50 -13.59 -54.07
N ARG A 353 -22.67 -14.45 -53.47
CA ARG A 353 -23.11 -15.41 -52.45
C ARG A 353 -23.30 -14.68 -51.12
N LYS A 354 -24.44 -14.95 -50.47
CA LYS A 354 -24.78 -14.37 -49.17
C LYS A 354 -23.87 -14.92 -48.09
N PHE A 355 -23.47 -14.06 -47.15
CA PHE A 355 -22.78 -14.46 -45.93
C PHE A 355 -23.63 -15.50 -45.16
N PRO A 356 -23.02 -16.52 -44.53
CA PRO A 356 -23.75 -17.54 -43.78
C PRO A 356 -24.59 -16.96 -42.63
N SER A 357 -25.70 -17.63 -42.32
CA SER A 357 -26.55 -17.33 -41.18
C SER A 357 -25.89 -17.68 -39.83
N LEU A 358 -26.47 -17.20 -38.74
CA LEU A 358 -25.93 -17.38 -37.38
C LEU A 358 -25.72 -18.84 -36.98
N ASP A 359 -26.64 -19.73 -37.34
CA ASP A 359 -26.55 -21.18 -37.09
C ASP A 359 -25.32 -21.82 -37.73
N VAL A 360 -24.79 -21.23 -38.82
CA VAL A 360 -23.55 -21.64 -39.47
C VAL A 360 -22.36 -20.88 -38.89
N SER A 361 -22.43 -19.54 -38.81
CA SER A 361 -21.28 -18.74 -38.37
C SER A 361 -20.85 -19.07 -36.95
N ASP A 362 -21.81 -19.34 -36.05
CA ASP A 362 -21.54 -19.66 -34.65
C ASP A 362 -20.82 -21.01 -34.49
N GLN A 363 -20.95 -21.94 -35.44
CA GLN A 363 -20.18 -23.19 -35.42
C GLN A 363 -18.68 -22.92 -35.62
N TYR A 364 -18.30 -22.03 -36.54
CA TYR A 364 -16.90 -21.66 -36.75
C TYR A 364 -16.31 -21.00 -35.51
N VAL A 365 -17.05 -20.06 -34.90
CA VAL A 365 -16.66 -19.44 -33.63
C VAL A 365 -16.54 -20.49 -32.51
N GLY A 366 -17.48 -21.43 -32.46
CA GLY A 366 -17.50 -22.55 -31.54
C GLY A 366 -16.23 -23.41 -31.60
N HIS A 367 -15.62 -23.59 -32.76
CA HIS A 367 -14.36 -24.35 -32.87
C HIS A 367 -13.21 -23.64 -32.13
N TYR A 368 -13.10 -22.32 -32.23
CA TYR A 368 -12.09 -21.56 -31.48
C TYR A 368 -12.31 -21.71 -29.98
N LEU A 369 -13.54 -21.50 -29.51
CA LEU A 369 -13.92 -21.63 -28.10
C LEU A 369 -13.70 -23.05 -27.54
N LYS A 370 -13.86 -24.06 -28.39
CA LYS A 370 -13.68 -25.47 -28.01
C LYS A 370 -12.22 -25.83 -27.74
N TYR A 371 -11.27 -25.29 -28.48
CA TYR A 371 -9.87 -25.75 -28.44
C TYR A 371 -8.89 -24.73 -27.85
N PHE A 372 -9.14 -23.43 -27.98
CA PHE A 372 -8.33 -22.39 -27.38
C PHE A 372 -8.94 -21.98 -26.02
N HIS A 373 -8.13 -22.01 -24.97
CA HIS A 373 -8.56 -21.74 -23.59
C HIS A 373 -7.76 -20.61 -22.92
N ASN A 374 -6.61 -20.25 -23.48
CA ASN A 374 -5.68 -19.28 -22.89
C ASN A 374 -5.43 -18.09 -23.82
N LYS A 375 -6.33 -17.86 -24.77
CA LYS A 375 -6.25 -16.78 -25.77
C LYS A 375 -7.50 -15.93 -25.76
N MET A 376 -7.30 -14.64 -25.98
CA MET A 376 -8.37 -13.66 -26.09
C MET A 376 -8.73 -13.46 -27.57
N PHE A 377 -10.03 -13.51 -27.86
CA PHE A 377 -10.55 -13.36 -29.22
C PHE A 377 -11.07 -11.96 -29.47
N GLY A 378 -10.92 -11.49 -30.71
CA GLY A 378 -11.59 -10.32 -31.24
C GLY A 378 -12.47 -10.67 -32.44
N MET A 379 -13.60 -9.98 -32.58
CA MET A 379 -14.50 -10.13 -33.73
C MET A 379 -14.88 -8.77 -34.33
N ARG A 380 -15.08 -8.70 -35.65
CA ARG A 380 -15.30 -7.43 -36.36
C ARG A 380 -16.56 -6.68 -35.91
N LYS A 381 -17.62 -7.42 -35.58
CA LYS A 381 -18.96 -6.91 -35.27
C LYS A 381 -19.48 -7.58 -33.99
N PRO A 382 -20.41 -6.94 -33.25
CA PRO A 382 -20.89 -7.48 -31.98
C PRO A 382 -22.01 -8.50 -32.23
N PHE A 383 -21.68 -9.68 -32.77
CA PHE A 383 -22.65 -10.79 -32.86
C PHE A 383 -23.00 -11.30 -31.45
N PRO A 384 -24.20 -11.88 -31.23
CA PRO A 384 -24.62 -12.36 -29.91
C PRO A 384 -23.62 -13.32 -29.24
N ILE A 385 -22.98 -14.20 -30.00
CA ILE A 385 -21.97 -15.12 -29.45
C ILE A 385 -20.74 -14.39 -28.87
N ALA A 386 -20.33 -13.25 -29.42
CA ALA A 386 -19.25 -12.47 -28.83
C ALA A 386 -19.64 -11.88 -27.47
N ALA A 387 -20.88 -11.40 -27.34
CA ALA A 387 -21.42 -10.90 -26.08
C ALA A 387 -21.45 -11.99 -25.01
N GLN A 388 -22.02 -13.15 -25.37
CA GLN A 388 -22.13 -14.32 -24.49
C GLN A 388 -20.77 -14.84 -24.02
N GLN A 389 -19.76 -14.79 -24.89
CA GLN A 389 -18.42 -15.33 -24.64
C GLN A 389 -17.40 -14.26 -24.21
N ARG A 390 -17.85 -13.02 -23.98
CA ARG A 390 -17.02 -11.91 -23.51
C ARG A 390 -15.81 -11.64 -24.41
N MET A 391 -16.02 -11.65 -25.72
CA MET A 391 -14.96 -11.39 -26.72
C MET A 391 -14.67 -9.89 -26.87
N GLY A 392 -13.47 -9.59 -27.37
CA GLY A 392 -13.09 -8.28 -27.85
C GLY A 392 -13.72 -7.96 -29.21
N LEU A 393 -13.59 -6.71 -29.63
CA LEU A 393 -14.08 -6.25 -30.93
C LEU A 393 -13.00 -5.49 -31.67
N PHE A 394 -13.00 -5.53 -33.00
CA PHE A 394 -12.09 -4.73 -33.81
C PHE A 394 -12.81 -3.88 -34.85
N ASN A 395 -12.36 -2.63 -35.01
CA ASN A 395 -12.93 -1.63 -35.90
C ASN A 395 -12.00 -1.34 -37.10
N ASP A 396 -12.15 -2.09 -38.20
CA ASP A 396 -11.36 -1.90 -39.44
C ASP A 396 -11.87 -0.73 -40.32
N VAL A 397 -12.58 0.24 -39.73
CA VAL A 397 -12.95 1.50 -40.39
C VAL A 397 -12.61 2.71 -39.52
N PHE A 398 -11.64 2.58 -38.62
CA PHE A 398 -11.20 3.67 -37.75
C PHE A 398 -10.78 4.90 -38.55
N GLY A 399 -11.09 6.09 -38.04
CA GLY A 399 -10.80 7.37 -38.68
C GLY A 399 -11.88 7.85 -39.65
N ASP A 400 -12.80 6.99 -40.10
CA ASP A 400 -14.04 7.42 -40.76
C ASP A 400 -15.12 7.69 -39.68
N PRO A 401 -15.56 8.96 -39.48
CA PRO A 401 -16.51 9.31 -38.43
C PRO A 401 -17.84 8.58 -38.54
N VAL A 402 -18.40 8.49 -39.75
CA VAL A 402 -19.77 7.95 -39.96
C VAL A 402 -19.79 6.45 -39.67
N SER A 403 -18.82 5.72 -40.23
CA SER A 403 -18.74 4.29 -40.03
C SER A 403 -18.32 3.92 -38.61
N THR A 404 -17.44 4.71 -37.98
CA THR A 404 -17.05 4.48 -36.59
C THR A 404 -18.19 4.78 -35.62
N ASP A 405 -18.95 5.86 -35.81
CA ASP A 405 -20.13 6.13 -34.98
C ASP A 405 -21.21 5.06 -35.15
N SER A 406 -21.40 4.54 -36.36
CA SER A 406 -22.30 3.40 -36.59
C SER A 406 -21.84 2.15 -35.83
N TRP A 407 -20.53 1.87 -35.81
CA TRP A 407 -19.97 0.75 -35.05
C TRP A 407 -20.11 0.95 -33.54
N LEU A 408 -19.91 2.16 -33.03
CA LEU A 408 -20.17 2.52 -31.63
C LEU A 408 -21.65 2.34 -31.26
N ASP A 409 -22.57 2.77 -32.13
CA ASP A 409 -24.01 2.60 -31.93
C ASP A 409 -24.41 1.11 -31.87
N TRP A 410 -23.81 0.26 -32.71
CA TRP A 410 -24.05 -1.20 -32.66
C TRP A 410 -23.62 -1.82 -31.33
N ILE A 411 -22.53 -1.32 -30.74
CA ILE A 411 -22.03 -1.80 -29.45
C ILE A 411 -22.95 -1.34 -28.31
N GLN A 412 -23.43 -0.10 -28.37
CA GLN A 412 -24.25 0.49 -27.33
C GLN A 412 -25.70 -0.03 -27.33
N GLN A 413 -26.29 -0.13 -28.53
CA GLN A 413 -27.73 -0.39 -28.70
C GLN A 413 -28.04 -1.78 -29.25
N GLY A 414 -27.01 -2.54 -29.65
CA GLY A 414 -27.16 -3.79 -30.38
C GLY A 414 -27.08 -3.62 -31.89
N TRP A 415 -26.67 -4.68 -32.58
CA TRP A 415 -26.41 -4.62 -34.02
C TRP A 415 -27.69 -4.70 -34.84
N ASN A 416 -28.22 -3.54 -35.23
CA ASN A 416 -29.49 -3.40 -35.94
C ASN A 416 -29.55 -4.08 -37.33
N VAL A 417 -28.42 -4.51 -37.92
CA VAL A 417 -28.37 -5.24 -39.20
C VAL A 417 -28.44 -6.77 -38.99
N LEU A 418 -28.32 -7.26 -37.75
CA LEU A 418 -28.38 -8.67 -37.38
C LEU A 418 -29.57 -9.45 -37.95
N PRO A 419 -30.80 -8.89 -38.08
CA PRO A 419 -31.95 -9.63 -38.63
C PRO A 419 -31.72 -10.21 -40.03
N ASN A 420 -30.79 -9.65 -40.82
CA ASN A 420 -30.46 -10.15 -42.16
C ASN A 420 -29.69 -11.50 -42.13
N TYR A 421 -29.22 -11.93 -40.96
CA TYR A 421 -28.40 -13.13 -40.77
C TYR A 421 -29.12 -14.23 -39.98
N VAL A 422 -30.39 -14.02 -39.63
CA VAL A 422 -31.21 -14.98 -38.86
C VAL A 422 -32.17 -15.71 -39.81
N THR A 423 -32.03 -17.03 -39.90
CA THR A 423 -32.81 -17.89 -40.82
C THR A 423 -33.61 -18.98 -40.09
N ASP A 424 -33.45 -19.10 -38.78
CA ASP A 424 -34.02 -20.17 -37.94
C ASP A 424 -35.29 -19.75 -37.18
N GLY A 425 -35.81 -18.56 -37.46
CA GLY A 425 -37.03 -18.05 -36.83
C GLY A 425 -36.87 -17.64 -35.35
N ARG A 426 -35.63 -17.54 -34.84
CA ARG A 426 -35.37 -16.96 -33.52
C ARG A 426 -35.83 -15.50 -33.46
N ASP A 427 -36.14 -15.04 -32.24
CA ASP A 427 -36.54 -13.66 -31.98
C ASP A 427 -35.39 -12.71 -32.30
N THR A 428 -35.51 -12.01 -33.43
CA THR A 428 -34.49 -11.10 -33.92
C THR A 428 -34.34 -9.86 -33.04
N ALA A 429 -35.40 -9.40 -32.39
CA ALA A 429 -35.33 -8.25 -31.49
C ALA A 429 -34.54 -8.60 -30.22
N ALA A 430 -34.78 -9.80 -29.67
CA ALA A 430 -34.00 -10.32 -28.55
C ALA A 430 -32.52 -10.49 -28.95
N LEU A 431 -32.23 -11.07 -30.11
CA LEU A 431 -30.85 -11.26 -30.58
C LEU A 431 -30.11 -9.93 -30.79
N VAL A 432 -30.78 -8.89 -31.31
CA VAL A 432 -30.17 -7.55 -31.43
C VAL A 432 -29.80 -7.01 -30.04
N GLN A 433 -30.69 -7.16 -29.05
CA GLN A 433 -30.42 -6.74 -27.69
C GLN A 433 -29.29 -7.54 -27.04
N GLU A 434 -29.26 -8.87 -27.23
CA GLU A 434 -28.19 -9.75 -26.76
C GLU A 434 -26.83 -9.44 -27.40
N SER A 435 -26.84 -8.79 -28.56
CA SER A 435 -25.67 -8.35 -29.29
C SER A 435 -25.06 -7.05 -28.73
N ALA A 436 -25.75 -6.31 -27.86
CA ALA A 436 -25.19 -5.11 -27.25
C ALA A 436 -24.06 -5.47 -26.26
N MET A 437 -22.94 -4.75 -26.34
CA MET A 437 -21.73 -5.03 -25.54
C MET A 437 -21.05 -3.74 -25.03
N PRO A 438 -21.75 -2.78 -24.41
CA PRO A 438 -21.18 -1.45 -24.08
C PRO A 438 -19.93 -1.49 -23.18
N ASP A 439 -19.80 -2.54 -22.36
CA ASP A 439 -18.71 -2.73 -21.40
C ASP A 439 -17.62 -3.71 -21.89
N PHE A 440 -17.60 -4.11 -23.17
CA PHE A 440 -16.66 -5.14 -23.65
C PHE A 440 -15.19 -4.79 -23.39
N TRP A 441 -14.85 -3.51 -23.57
CA TRP A 441 -13.52 -2.95 -23.36
C TRP A 441 -13.02 -3.10 -21.92
N LYS A 442 -13.89 -3.38 -20.94
CA LYS A 442 -13.46 -3.61 -19.55
C LYS A 442 -12.83 -4.99 -19.35
N TYR A 443 -13.07 -5.93 -20.27
CA TYR A 443 -12.62 -7.32 -20.11
C TYR A 443 -11.97 -7.92 -21.36
N ALA A 444 -12.06 -7.26 -22.52
CA ALA A 444 -11.39 -7.67 -23.74
C ALA A 444 -10.97 -6.46 -24.58
N PHE A 445 -10.03 -6.66 -25.50
CA PHE A 445 -9.47 -5.56 -26.28
C PHE A 445 -10.49 -4.94 -27.25
N SER A 446 -10.34 -3.63 -27.46
CA SER A 446 -10.88 -2.90 -28.61
C SER A 446 -9.75 -2.66 -29.60
N GLY A 447 -9.86 -3.24 -30.78
CA GLY A 447 -8.82 -3.26 -31.82
C GLY A 447 -9.26 -2.59 -33.13
N GLY A 448 -8.49 -2.83 -34.19
CA GLY A 448 -8.91 -2.52 -35.56
C GLY A 448 -7.81 -1.91 -36.41
N GLU A 449 -8.21 -1.37 -37.55
CA GLU A 449 -7.36 -0.72 -38.55
C GLU A 449 -8.02 0.57 -39.06
N PHE A 450 -7.19 1.48 -39.57
CA PHE A 450 -7.68 2.67 -40.26
C PHE A 450 -8.48 2.30 -41.52
N SER A 451 -9.55 3.05 -41.78
CA SER A 451 -10.32 2.92 -43.01
C SER A 451 -9.47 3.25 -44.26
N ASN A 452 -9.88 2.70 -45.40
CA ASN A 452 -9.32 3.03 -46.72
C ASN A 452 -9.94 4.30 -47.34
N GLU A 453 -10.88 4.96 -46.66
CA GLU A 453 -11.52 6.20 -47.13
C GLU A 453 -10.54 7.37 -47.29
N PHE A 454 -9.48 7.42 -46.47
CA PHE A 454 -8.46 8.46 -46.55
C PHE A 454 -7.06 7.85 -46.59
N SER A 455 -6.14 8.53 -47.26
CA SER A 455 -4.73 8.17 -47.17
C SER A 455 -4.20 8.40 -45.75
N MET A 456 -3.17 7.64 -45.39
CA MET A 456 -2.57 7.73 -44.06
C MET A 456 -2.05 9.14 -43.72
N LYS A 457 -1.57 9.89 -44.71
CA LYS A 457 -1.14 11.28 -44.52
C LYS A 457 -2.31 12.24 -44.30
N GLU A 458 -3.50 11.93 -44.81
CA GLU A 458 -4.70 12.73 -44.57
C GLU A 458 -5.20 12.55 -43.14
N TYR A 459 -5.14 11.34 -42.58
CA TYR A 459 -5.46 11.11 -41.16
C TYR A 459 -4.55 11.91 -40.22
N LEU A 460 -3.31 12.15 -40.62
CA LEU A 460 -2.32 12.90 -39.85
C LEU A 460 -2.47 14.43 -39.95
N GLN A 461 -3.48 14.93 -40.67
CA GLN A 461 -3.78 16.36 -40.72
C GLN A 461 -4.48 16.82 -39.44
N ASP A 462 -4.13 18.02 -38.97
CA ASP A 462 -4.64 18.57 -37.72
C ASP A 462 -6.16 18.72 -37.68
N SER A 463 -6.79 18.88 -38.85
CA SER A 463 -8.26 18.94 -38.98
C SER A 463 -8.96 17.65 -38.56
N ARG A 464 -8.23 16.53 -38.48
CA ARG A 464 -8.76 15.21 -38.10
C ARG A 464 -8.25 14.71 -36.76
N MET A 465 -7.17 15.28 -36.22
CA MET A 465 -6.55 14.79 -35.00
C MET A 465 -7.51 14.74 -33.80
N MET A 466 -8.35 15.77 -33.64
CA MET A 466 -9.35 15.79 -32.57
C MET A 466 -10.41 14.69 -32.73
N GLU A 467 -10.75 14.35 -33.97
CA GLU A 467 -11.68 13.26 -34.26
C GLU A 467 -11.06 11.89 -34.00
N LEU A 468 -9.77 11.70 -34.34
CA LEU A 468 -9.05 10.46 -33.99
C LEU A 468 -8.97 10.26 -32.48
N LEU A 469 -8.67 11.32 -31.71
CA LEU A 469 -8.67 11.28 -30.25
C LEU A 469 -10.05 10.93 -29.68
N ARG A 470 -11.12 11.53 -30.23
CA ARG A 470 -12.50 11.20 -29.85
C ARG A 470 -12.79 9.71 -30.08
N GLN A 471 -12.41 9.18 -31.25
CA GLN A 471 -12.66 7.78 -31.57
C GLN A 471 -11.88 6.82 -30.69
N ILE A 472 -10.60 7.09 -30.37
CA ILE A 472 -9.81 6.29 -29.41
C ILE A 472 -10.50 6.25 -28.06
N ARG A 473 -10.94 7.40 -27.54
CA ARG A 473 -11.60 7.52 -26.24
C ARG A 473 -12.93 6.79 -26.20
N LYS A 474 -13.83 7.04 -27.18
CA LYS A 474 -15.16 6.41 -27.22
C LYS A 474 -15.11 4.92 -27.50
N SER A 475 -14.14 4.46 -28.30
CA SER A 475 -13.98 3.04 -28.62
C SER A 475 -13.16 2.29 -27.58
N HIS A 476 -12.58 2.99 -26.59
CA HIS A 476 -11.60 2.43 -25.66
C HIS A 476 -10.46 1.66 -26.38
N THR A 477 -9.99 2.21 -27.51
CA THR A 477 -9.04 1.54 -28.40
C THR A 477 -7.78 1.14 -27.64
N SER A 478 -7.56 -0.18 -27.56
CA SER A 478 -6.41 -0.78 -26.89
C SER A 478 -5.23 -0.98 -27.84
N LEU A 479 -5.53 -1.33 -29.08
CA LEU A 479 -4.55 -1.58 -30.13
C LEU A 479 -5.09 -1.10 -31.47
N LEU A 480 -4.20 -0.55 -32.30
CA LEU A 480 -4.59 -0.04 -33.62
C LEU A 480 -3.53 -0.46 -34.64
N GLY A 481 -3.97 -1.24 -35.60
CA GLY A 481 -3.18 -1.60 -36.76
C GLY A 481 -3.10 -0.47 -37.77
N ALA A 482 -2.24 -0.71 -38.74
CA ALA A 482 -2.06 0.02 -39.99
C ALA A 482 -0.89 1.02 -40.07
N SER A 483 -0.70 1.44 -41.31
CA SER A 483 0.49 1.93 -42.01
C SER A 483 1.21 3.14 -41.41
N LEU A 484 0.65 3.82 -40.40
CA LEU A 484 1.30 4.96 -39.74
C LEU A 484 2.65 4.57 -39.11
N VAL A 485 2.79 3.31 -38.70
CA VAL A 485 4.01 2.78 -38.09
C VAL A 485 5.25 2.90 -38.96
N TYR A 486 5.12 3.14 -40.27
CA TYR A 486 6.26 3.23 -41.18
C TYR A 486 6.81 4.64 -41.36
N PHE A 487 6.05 5.68 -41.01
CA PHE A 487 6.50 7.06 -41.15
C PHE A 487 7.59 7.40 -40.13
N LYS A 488 8.60 8.14 -40.58
CA LYS A 488 9.70 8.62 -39.73
C LYS A 488 9.71 10.14 -39.64
N GLU A 489 9.80 10.65 -38.42
CA GLU A 489 10.06 12.07 -38.14
C GLU A 489 11.28 12.58 -38.92
N GLY A 490 11.18 13.79 -39.46
CA GLY A 490 12.26 14.46 -40.20
C GLY A 490 12.51 13.90 -41.60
N LYS A 491 11.86 12.79 -41.98
CA LYS A 491 11.91 12.19 -43.31
C LYS A 491 10.57 12.22 -44.01
N ASP A 492 9.55 11.64 -43.39
CA ASP A 492 8.24 11.44 -43.99
C ASP A 492 7.16 12.35 -43.41
N ILE A 493 7.35 12.78 -42.14
CA ILE A 493 6.43 13.61 -41.36
C ILE A 493 7.20 14.68 -40.55
N SER A 494 6.52 15.77 -40.19
CA SER A 494 7.07 16.86 -39.37
C SER A 494 7.13 16.49 -37.89
N GLU A 495 7.84 17.29 -37.08
CA GLU A 495 7.85 17.16 -35.62
C GLU A 495 6.42 17.31 -35.04
N HIS A 496 5.63 18.27 -35.54
CA HIS A 496 4.23 18.47 -35.13
C HIS A 496 3.39 17.21 -35.37
N THR A 497 3.50 16.61 -36.55
CA THR A 497 2.78 15.37 -36.88
C THR A 497 3.26 14.21 -36.01
N GLN A 498 4.56 14.13 -35.69
CA GLN A 498 5.07 13.11 -34.77
C GLN A 498 4.52 13.30 -33.35
N ALA A 499 4.40 14.54 -32.86
CA ALA A 499 3.79 14.84 -31.56
C ALA A 499 2.31 14.40 -31.52
N ASN A 500 1.57 14.62 -32.60
CA ASN A 500 0.20 14.14 -32.76
C ASN A 500 0.12 12.59 -32.72
N ILE A 501 1.02 11.87 -33.39
CA ILE A 501 1.09 10.39 -33.32
C ILE A 501 1.42 9.91 -31.90
N ASN A 502 2.33 10.60 -31.23
CA ASN A 502 2.71 10.30 -29.85
C ASN A 502 1.53 10.47 -28.88
N LEU A 503 0.73 11.53 -29.06
CA LEU A 503 -0.47 11.76 -28.26
C LEU A 503 -1.52 10.65 -28.46
N LEU A 504 -1.72 10.19 -29.70
CA LEU A 504 -2.60 9.03 -29.96
C LEU A 504 -2.09 7.79 -29.23
N LEU A 505 -0.78 7.51 -29.30
CA LEU A 505 -0.17 6.37 -28.63
C LEU A 505 -0.30 6.44 -27.11
N GLN A 506 -0.06 7.61 -26.50
CA GLN A 506 -0.19 7.80 -25.05
C GLN A 506 -1.65 7.70 -24.55
N THR A 507 -2.62 7.88 -25.45
CA THR A 507 -4.06 7.75 -25.13
C THR A 507 -4.53 6.30 -25.23
N MET A 508 -4.01 5.51 -26.18
CA MET A 508 -4.47 4.14 -26.43
C MET A 508 -4.12 3.16 -25.29
N GLY A 509 -5.00 2.19 -25.07
CA GLY A 509 -4.76 1.09 -24.14
C GLY A 509 -4.59 1.55 -22.71
N TYR A 510 -3.65 0.92 -22.00
CA TYR A 510 -3.33 1.24 -20.62
C TYR A 510 -2.06 2.09 -20.54
N HIS A 511 -2.01 2.98 -19.57
CA HIS A 511 -0.84 3.82 -19.32
C HIS A 511 -0.67 3.97 -17.80
N PHE A 512 0.06 3.03 -17.19
CA PHE A 512 0.14 2.94 -15.73
C PHE A 512 1.20 3.86 -15.15
N GLY A 513 0.82 4.70 -14.20
CA GLY A 513 1.71 5.48 -13.34
C GLY A 513 1.54 5.09 -11.87
N LEU A 514 2.52 5.44 -11.05
CA LEU A 514 2.46 5.32 -9.60
C LEU A 514 2.51 6.73 -9.00
N ALA A 515 1.40 7.18 -8.45
CA ALA A 515 1.28 8.52 -7.87
C ALA A 515 1.97 8.61 -6.50
N SER A 516 1.86 7.56 -5.69
CA SER A 516 2.54 7.49 -4.39
C SER A 516 2.70 6.06 -3.86
N VAL A 517 3.65 5.88 -2.95
CA VAL A 517 3.80 4.67 -2.13
C VAL A 517 4.19 5.08 -0.71
N THR A 518 3.53 4.49 0.29
CA THR A 518 3.76 4.75 1.72
C THR A 518 4.21 3.46 2.39
N HIS A 519 5.29 3.53 3.17
CA HIS A 519 5.76 2.42 3.99
C HIS A 519 6.50 2.90 5.24
N ALA A 520 6.75 1.99 6.17
CA ALA A 520 7.61 2.27 7.29
C ALA A 520 9.05 2.57 6.80
N PRO A 521 9.72 3.61 7.31
CA PRO A 521 11.07 3.97 6.86
C PRO A 521 12.14 2.98 7.34
N GLN A 522 11.81 2.13 8.31
CA GLN A 522 12.70 1.14 8.90
C GLN A 522 11.96 -0.18 9.12
N ALA A 523 12.69 -1.30 9.03
CA ALA A 523 12.20 -2.65 9.34
C ALA A 523 13.33 -3.51 9.93
N GLU A 524 12.98 -4.56 10.67
CA GLU A 524 13.93 -5.59 11.11
C GLU A 524 14.02 -6.72 10.08
N ALA A 525 15.16 -7.42 10.04
CA ALA A 525 15.27 -8.64 9.26
C ALA A 525 14.22 -9.69 9.72
N GLY A 526 13.45 -10.23 8.78
CA GLY A 526 12.34 -11.15 9.07
C GLY A 526 10.96 -10.47 9.13
N ASP A 527 10.89 -9.14 9.12
CA ASP A 527 9.63 -8.41 9.11
C ASP A 527 8.89 -8.52 7.77
N THR A 528 7.62 -8.14 7.79
CA THR A 528 6.83 -7.86 6.58
C THR A 528 6.51 -6.38 6.52
N VAL A 529 6.99 -5.71 5.48
CA VAL A 529 6.76 -4.27 5.26
C VAL A 529 5.53 -4.09 4.39
N LYS A 530 4.49 -3.47 4.92
CA LYS A 530 3.29 -3.09 4.17
C LYS A 530 3.57 -1.88 3.28
N LEU A 531 3.08 -1.92 2.05
CA LEU A 531 3.16 -0.85 1.06
C LEU A 531 1.74 -0.40 0.71
N GLU A 532 1.40 0.85 1.01
CA GLU A 532 0.14 1.47 0.60
C GLU A 532 0.41 2.38 -0.60
N SER A 533 -0.18 2.07 -1.74
CA SER A 533 0.16 2.70 -3.03
C SER A 533 -1.06 3.28 -3.73
N SER A 534 -0.86 4.38 -4.45
CA SER A 534 -1.87 4.99 -5.32
C SER A 534 -1.39 4.92 -6.76
N TRP A 535 -2.06 4.13 -7.59
CA TRP A 535 -1.78 3.88 -8.98
C TRP A 535 -2.73 4.68 -9.88
N LYS A 536 -2.31 4.93 -11.11
CA LYS A 536 -3.12 5.62 -12.12
C LYS A 536 -3.07 4.87 -13.43
N ASN A 537 -4.21 4.70 -14.09
CA ASN A 537 -4.27 4.37 -15.50
C ASN A 537 -4.69 5.62 -16.28
N MET A 538 -3.76 6.19 -17.05
CA MET A 538 -3.96 7.39 -17.86
C MET A 538 -4.39 7.09 -19.31
N GLY A 539 -4.45 5.81 -19.67
CA GLY A 539 -4.95 5.37 -20.97
C GLY A 539 -6.47 5.21 -20.96
N VAL A 540 -7.04 4.76 -22.09
CA VAL A 540 -8.49 4.58 -22.26
C VAL A 540 -8.99 3.16 -21.96
N ALA A 541 -8.11 2.20 -21.66
CA ALA A 541 -8.48 0.80 -21.42
C ALA A 541 -7.59 0.11 -20.37
N PRO A 542 -8.04 -0.98 -19.72
CA PRO A 542 -7.22 -1.72 -18.76
C PRO A 542 -6.21 -2.65 -19.45
N PHE A 543 -5.34 -3.28 -18.65
CA PHE A 543 -4.47 -4.36 -19.10
C PHE A 543 -5.19 -5.71 -18.97
N TYR A 544 -5.27 -6.55 -20.00
CA TYR A 544 -6.16 -7.71 -19.95
C TYR A 544 -5.56 -9.02 -19.42
N PHE A 545 -4.25 -9.07 -19.21
CA PHE A 545 -3.56 -10.31 -18.83
C PHE A 545 -3.28 -10.37 -17.33
N PRO A 546 -3.26 -11.56 -16.70
CA PRO A 546 -3.10 -11.70 -15.25
C PRO A 546 -1.63 -11.57 -14.80
N TRP A 547 -0.93 -10.53 -15.28
CA TRP A 547 0.43 -10.23 -14.87
C TRP A 547 0.43 -9.63 -13.46
N GLN A 548 1.48 -9.93 -12.71
CA GLN A 548 1.54 -9.65 -11.29
C GLN A 548 2.38 -8.41 -11.01
N VAL A 549 1.91 -7.58 -10.09
CA VAL A 549 2.77 -6.56 -9.46
C VAL A 549 3.64 -7.27 -8.43
N GLU A 550 4.94 -7.07 -8.52
CA GLU A 550 5.90 -7.49 -7.49
C GLU A 550 6.61 -6.28 -6.89
N PHE A 551 6.93 -6.42 -5.61
CA PHE A 551 7.84 -5.55 -4.89
C PHE A 551 9.09 -6.33 -4.46
N ALA A 552 10.21 -5.63 -4.36
CA ALA A 552 11.48 -6.23 -3.94
C ALA A 552 12.38 -5.19 -3.25
N LEU A 553 13.48 -5.66 -2.66
CA LEU A 553 14.58 -4.82 -2.20
C LEU A 553 15.77 -4.95 -3.14
N ALA A 554 16.51 -3.86 -3.32
CA ALA A 554 17.86 -3.87 -3.88
C ALA A 554 18.90 -3.43 -2.84
N ASP A 555 20.06 -4.08 -2.87
CA ASP A 555 21.21 -3.72 -2.05
C ASP A 555 21.85 -2.40 -2.49
N SER A 556 22.87 -1.95 -1.77
CA SER A 556 23.60 -0.70 -2.06
C SER A 556 24.42 -0.73 -3.35
N ASN A 557 24.69 -1.91 -3.93
CA ASN A 557 25.29 -2.06 -5.26
C ASN A 557 24.23 -2.06 -6.36
N GLY A 558 22.96 -1.98 -5.98
CA GLY A 558 21.82 -2.06 -6.86
C GLY A 558 21.47 -3.49 -7.26
N ASN A 559 21.97 -4.55 -6.63
CA ASN A 559 21.51 -5.91 -6.95
C ASN A 559 20.15 -6.18 -6.32
N VAL A 560 19.22 -6.78 -7.07
CA VAL A 560 17.94 -7.24 -6.52
C VAL A 560 18.19 -8.37 -5.52
N VAL A 561 17.63 -8.24 -4.32
CA VAL A 561 17.62 -9.28 -3.30
C VAL A 561 16.47 -10.23 -3.62
N ASP A 562 16.73 -11.27 -4.41
CA ASP A 562 15.68 -12.18 -4.92
C ASP A 562 14.80 -12.77 -3.81
N ALA A 563 15.35 -13.06 -2.64
CA ALA A 563 14.61 -13.59 -1.49
C ALA A 563 13.57 -12.62 -0.91
N SER A 564 13.65 -11.33 -1.24
CA SER A 564 12.68 -10.30 -0.83
C SER A 564 11.54 -10.10 -1.84
N ARG A 565 11.65 -10.66 -3.06
CA ARG A 565 10.62 -10.53 -4.10
C ARG A 565 9.30 -11.08 -3.60
N THR A 566 8.29 -10.22 -3.59
CA THR A 566 6.97 -10.56 -3.07
C THR A 566 5.90 -10.15 -4.08
N THR A 567 5.07 -11.12 -4.47
CA THR A 567 3.91 -10.89 -5.34
C THR A 567 2.77 -10.27 -4.54
N ALA A 568 2.29 -9.10 -4.98
CA ALA A 568 1.13 -8.42 -4.41
C ALA A 568 -0.16 -9.10 -4.89
N SER A 569 -0.43 -10.31 -4.41
CA SER A 569 -1.52 -11.18 -4.89
C SER A 569 -2.94 -10.61 -4.76
N SER A 570 -3.13 -9.56 -3.96
CA SER A 570 -4.38 -8.81 -3.86
C SER A 570 -4.64 -7.87 -5.05
N ILE A 571 -3.60 -7.52 -5.81
CA ILE A 571 -3.67 -6.58 -6.92
C ILE A 571 -4.03 -7.34 -8.22
N ASP A 572 -5.16 -6.97 -8.83
CA ASP A 572 -5.56 -7.44 -10.15
C ASP A 572 -5.56 -6.27 -11.14
N ILE A 573 -4.45 -6.08 -11.85
CA ILE A 573 -4.27 -4.96 -12.79
C ILE A 573 -5.24 -4.99 -13.97
N ARG A 574 -5.97 -6.10 -14.17
CA ARG A 574 -7.06 -6.17 -15.16
C ARG A 574 -8.27 -5.34 -14.78
N ARG A 575 -8.34 -4.91 -13.52
CA ARG A 575 -9.41 -4.07 -12.97
C ARG A 575 -8.98 -2.60 -12.86
N TRP A 576 -7.77 -2.26 -13.29
CA TRP A 576 -7.31 -0.88 -13.35
C TRP A 576 -7.90 -0.18 -14.58
N LEU A 577 -9.20 0.11 -14.49
CA LEU A 577 -9.89 1.00 -15.42
C LEU A 577 -9.25 2.40 -15.39
N PRO A 578 -9.44 3.24 -16.43
CA PRO A 578 -8.95 4.61 -16.46
C PRO A 578 -9.26 5.38 -15.17
N GLY A 579 -8.26 6.10 -14.65
CA GLY A 579 -8.34 6.82 -13.37
C GLY A 579 -7.43 6.25 -12.28
N THR A 580 -7.68 6.66 -11.04
CA THR A 580 -6.84 6.35 -9.86
C THR A 580 -7.33 5.09 -9.13
N LYS A 581 -6.39 4.26 -8.65
CA LYS A 581 -6.66 3.07 -7.83
C LYS A 581 -5.72 2.99 -6.64
N ALA A 582 -6.28 2.81 -5.44
CA ALA A 582 -5.51 2.54 -4.23
C ALA A 582 -5.28 1.04 -4.09
N GLU A 583 -4.05 0.64 -3.83
CA GLU A 583 -3.63 -0.76 -3.75
C GLU A 583 -2.69 -0.99 -2.57
N THR A 584 -2.72 -2.19 -2.01
CA THR A 584 -1.81 -2.61 -0.95
C THR A 584 -0.94 -3.76 -1.43
N GLY A 585 0.35 -3.66 -1.17
CA GLY A 585 1.34 -4.72 -1.35
C GLY A 585 2.13 -4.95 -0.06
N GLU A 586 3.05 -5.90 -0.12
CA GLU A 586 3.97 -6.18 0.98
C GLU A 586 5.35 -6.62 0.44
N ILE A 587 6.39 -6.42 1.24
CA ILE A 587 7.72 -6.99 1.07
C ILE A 587 8.03 -7.85 2.28
N LYS A 588 8.38 -9.12 2.06
CA LYS A 588 8.92 -9.98 3.10
C LYS A 588 10.43 -9.76 3.19
N VAL A 589 10.89 -9.19 4.30
CA VAL A 589 12.32 -8.95 4.55
C VAL A 589 12.97 -10.29 4.94
N PRO A 590 13.98 -10.80 4.22
CA PRO A 590 14.66 -12.02 4.60
C PRO A 590 15.26 -11.92 6.01
N SER A 591 15.14 -12.99 6.81
CA SER A 591 15.61 -13.00 8.21
C SER A 591 17.13 -12.93 8.36
N ASP A 592 17.86 -13.25 7.30
CA ASP A 592 19.32 -13.22 7.20
C ASP A 592 19.84 -11.94 6.51
N LEU A 593 18.95 -11.01 6.14
CA LEU A 593 19.33 -9.79 5.46
C LEU A 593 20.20 -8.91 6.38
N PRO A 594 21.42 -8.51 5.96
CA PRO A 594 22.27 -7.65 6.77
C PRO A 594 21.65 -6.27 7.02
N PRO A 595 21.94 -5.62 8.16
CA PRO A 595 21.47 -4.26 8.40
C PRO A 595 22.12 -3.31 7.39
N GLY A 596 21.35 -2.36 6.88
CA GLY A 596 21.79 -1.48 5.82
C GLY A 596 20.63 -0.74 5.18
N GLN A 597 20.96 0.20 4.29
CA GLN A 597 19.97 0.88 3.47
C GLN A 597 19.73 0.07 2.21
N TYR A 598 18.46 -0.18 1.89
CA TYR A 598 18.02 -0.91 0.71
C TYR A 598 17.02 -0.04 -0.07
N THR A 599 17.00 -0.20 -1.39
CA THR A 599 16.02 0.47 -2.24
C THR A 599 14.79 -0.41 -2.44
N VAL A 600 13.61 0.13 -2.19
CA VAL A 600 12.32 -0.48 -2.53
C VAL A 600 12.14 -0.43 -4.05
N LEU A 601 11.82 -1.57 -4.64
CA LEU A 601 11.59 -1.74 -6.07
C LEU A 601 10.14 -2.15 -6.36
N VAL A 602 9.65 -1.78 -7.55
CA VAL A 602 8.39 -2.29 -8.10
C VAL A 602 8.53 -2.69 -9.57
N GLY A 603 7.77 -3.70 -9.99
CA GLY A 603 7.68 -4.12 -11.39
C GLY A 603 6.43 -4.93 -11.67
N ILE A 604 5.93 -4.87 -12.91
CA ILE A 604 4.86 -5.77 -13.38
C ILE A 604 5.50 -6.87 -14.20
N ILE A 605 5.37 -8.10 -13.70
CA ILE A 605 6.15 -9.25 -14.14
C ILE A 605 5.46 -9.97 -15.28
N GLU A 606 6.17 -10.14 -16.40
CA GLU A 606 5.75 -11.05 -17.46
C GLU A 606 6.01 -12.50 -17.03
N PRO A 607 4.98 -13.36 -16.96
CA PRO A 607 5.13 -14.72 -16.45
C PRO A 607 6.11 -15.59 -17.25
N SER A 608 6.20 -15.41 -18.57
CA SER A 608 7.06 -16.23 -19.43
C SER A 608 8.55 -15.93 -19.27
N THR A 609 8.90 -14.72 -18.82
CA THR A 609 10.31 -14.31 -18.62
C THR A 609 10.67 -14.14 -17.16
N ASN A 610 9.68 -14.08 -16.26
CA ASN A 610 9.83 -13.78 -14.83
C ASN A 610 10.60 -12.47 -14.58
N LYS A 611 10.38 -11.47 -15.44
CA LYS A 611 11.03 -10.16 -15.40
C LYS A 611 10.00 -9.03 -15.52
N PRO A 612 10.29 -7.83 -14.99
CA PRO A 612 9.48 -6.65 -15.25
C PRO A 612 9.44 -6.34 -16.75
N ALA A 613 8.24 -6.25 -17.32
CA ALA A 613 8.06 -6.04 -18.76
C ALA A 613 7.18 -4.82 -19.10
N VAL A 614 6.29 -4.42 -18.19
CA VAL A 614 5.51 -3.18 -18.36
C VAL A 614 6.37 -1.99 -17.96
N GLN A 615 6.41 -0.99 -18.84
CA GLN A 615 6.94 0.33 -18.55
C GLN A 615 5.86 1.14 -17.83
N LEU A 616 6.18 1.57 -16.62
CA LEU A 616 5.41 2.52 -15.83
C LEU A 616 5.79 3.95 -16.24
N ALA A 617 4.81 4.84 -16.27
CA ALA A 617 4.93 6.26 -16.54
C ALA A 617 5.52 7.03 -15.34
N ILE A 618 6.62 6.52 -14.80
CA ILE A 618 7.38 7.13 -13.71
C ILE A 618 8.87 7.05 -14.04
N GLU A 619 9.66 7.95 -13.48
CA GLU A 619 11.11 7.85 -13.55
C GLU A 619 11.65 6.74 -12.63
N GLY A 620 12.95 6.46 -12.71
CA GLY A 620 13.61 5.46 -11.86
C GLY A 620 13.64 4.05 -12.45
N ARG A 621 13.27 3.87 -13.72
CA ARG A 621 13.43 2.59 -14.43
C ARG A 621 14.91 2.21 -14.53
N ARG A 622 15.24 1.01 -14.09
CA ARG A 622 16.58 0.42 -14.13
C ARG A 622 16.77 -0.44 -15.39
N SER A 623 18.02 -0.80 -15.68
CA SER A 623 18.36 -1.63 -16.84
C SER A 623 17.79 -3.05 -16.79
N ASP A 624 17.48 -3.55 -15.59
CA ASP A 624 16.80 -4.82 -15.34
C ASP A 624 15.26 -4.73 -15.40
N GLY A 625 14.73 -3.53 -15.67
CA GLY A 625 13.30 -3.27 -15.82
C GLY A 625 12.56 -2.90 -14.52
N TRP A 626 13.19 -3.05 -13.36
CA TRP A 626 12.61 -2.63 -12.08
C TRP A 626 12.60 -1.11 -11.95
N TYR A 627 11.62 -0.58 -11.22
CA TYR A 627 11.57 0.83 -10.86
C TYR A 627 12.04 1.04 -9.44
N ALA A 628 13.06 1.88 -9.25
CA ALA A 628 13.51 2.32 -7.94
C ALA A 628 12.53 3.33 -7.36
N LEU A 629 12.01 3.05 -6.17
CA LEU A 629 11.08 3.91 -5.46
C LEU A 629 11.81 4.66 -4.33
N ASP A 630 11.68 4.18 -3.10
CA ASP A 630 12.20 4.84 -1.90
C ASP A 630 13.24 3.97 -1.17
N GLN A 631 13.80 4.51 -0.09
CA GLN A 631 14.77 3.82 0.75
C GLN A 631 14.10 3.18 1.98
N LEU A 632 14.47 1.93 2.27
CA LEU A 632 14.13 1.21 3.48
C LEU A 632 15.39 0.92 4.27
N GLN A 633 15.44 1.38 5.53
CA GLN A 633 16.53 1.04 6.44
C GLN A 633 16.24 -0.30 7.12
N ILE A 634 17.03 -1.32 6.82
CA ILE A 634 17.01 -2.58 7.54
C ILE A 634 17.88 -2.46 8.78
N THR A 635 17.32 -2.84 9.91
CA THR A 635 17.99 -2.89 11.20
C THR A 635 18.07 -4.33 11.69
N ASN A 636 19.14 -4.66 12.40
CA ASN A 636 19.22 -5.89 13.16
C ASN A 636 19.34 -5.47 14.62
N SER A 637 18.23 -5.47 15.34
CA SER A 637 18.29 -5.51 16.80
C SER A 637 18.99 -6.83 17.15
N ALA A 638 20.29 -6.78 17.41
CA ALA A 638 21.06 -7.97 17.76
C ALA A 638 20.33 -8.71 18.88
N ALA A 639 19.96 -9.96 18.63
CA ALA A 639 19.18 -10.75 19.57
C ALA A 639 19.92 -10.80 20.92
N TYR A 640 19.49 -10.01 21.89
CA TYR A 640 20.19 -9.84 23.16
C TYR A 640 19.55 -10.68 24.26
N ALA A 641 20.40 -11.26 25.10
CA ALA A 641 20.01 -12.00 26.30
C ALA A 641 19.27 -11.07 27.29
N PRO A 642 18.47 -11.61 28.22
CA PRO A 642 17.79 -10.80 29.21
C PRO A 642 18.71 -9.81 29.94
N THR A 643 18.21 -8.61 30.21
CA THR A 643 18.88 -7.65 31.08
C THR A 643 18.98 -8.22 32.50
N SER A 644 20.12 -7.99 33.15
CA SER A 644 20.33 -8.41 34.54
C SER A 644 19.28 -7.80 35.47
N PRO A 645 18.63 -8.61 36.33
CA PRO A 645 17.81 -8.10 37.42
C PRO A 645 18.58 -7.08 38.26
N ASN A 646 17.91 -6.00 38.63
CA ASN A 646 18.47 -4.88 39.38
C ASN A 646 17.43 -4.29 40.34
N ARG A 647 17.82 -3.27 41.11
CA ARG A 647 16.99 -2.62 42.15
C ARG A 647 16.42 -3.64 43.14
N TYR A 648 17.31 -4.43 43.74
CA TYR A 648 16.94 -5.34 44.80
C TYR A 648 16.50 -4.55 46.04
N GLU A 649 15.35 -4.91 46.59
CA GLU A 649 14.78 -4.31 47.80
C GLU A 649 14.39 -5.41 48.79
N VAL A 650 14.84 -5.26 50.04
CA VAL A 650 14.44 -6.12 51.16
C VAL A 650 13.11 -5.63 51.70
N GLN A 651 12.07 -6.44 51.54
CA GLN A 651 10.72 -6.11 52.02
C GLN A 651 10.53 -6.54 53.48
N HIS A 652 11.17 -7.64 53.89
CA HIS A 652 11.15 -8.14 55.27
C HIS A 652 12.44 -8.90 55.59
N MET A 653 12.92 -8.79 56.83
CA MET A 653 14.15 -9.45 57.32
C MET A 653 14.00 -9.87 58.78
N SER A 654 14.48 -11.07 59.08
CA SER A 654 14.54 -11.69 60.39
C SER A 654 15.80 -12.55 60.53
N ASP A 655 15.89 -13.30 61.62
CA ASP A 655 16.97 -14.25 61.90
C ASP A 655 17.01 -15.43 60.92
N LYS A 656 15.86 -15.82 60.36
CA LYS A 656 15.73 -17.01 59.50
C LYS A 656 15.12 -16.75 58.13
N ARG A 657 14.70 -15.52 57.85
CA ARG A 657 13.96 -15.20 56.63
C ARG A 657 14.30 -13.83 56.07
N VAL A 658 14.39 -13.75 54.74
CA VAL A 658 14.47 -12.50 53.98
C VAL A 658 13.54 -12.57 52.77
N ASP A 659 12.68 -11.57 52.63
CA ASP A 659 11.80 -11.39 51.48
C ASP A 659 12.35 -10.28 50.59
N LEU A 660 12.52 -10.59 49.31
CA LEU A 660 13.19 -9.71 48.35
C LEU A 660 12.34 -9.48 47.11
N THR A 661 12.39 -8.25 46.60
CA THR A 661 11.83 -7.84 45.29
C THR A 661 12.91 -7.26 44.37
N TRP A 662 12.68 -7.27 43.06
CA TRP A 662 13.54 -6.62 42.06
C TRP A 662 12.72 -6.04 40.89
N ALA A 663 13.38 -5.23 40.05
CA ALA A 663 12.75 -4.70 38.83
C ALA A 663 12.66 -5.76 37.72
N PRO A 664 11.61 -5.76 36.89
CA PRO A 664 11.50 -6.65 35.72
C PRO A 664 12.69 -6.55 34.76
N SER A 665 13.00 -7.68 34.10
CA SER A 665 14.04 -7.77 33.07
C SER A 665 13.45 -7.65 31.67
N PHE A 666 14.25 -7.23 30.70
CA PHE A 666 13.86 -7.05 29.30
C PHE A 666 14.76 -7.90 28.40
N SER A 667 14.22 -8.42 27.30
CA SER A 667 14.96 -9.19 26.30
C SER A 667 14.33 -9.00 24.93
N SER A 668 15.08 -9.31 23.88
CA SER A 668 14.54 -9.52 22.52
C SER A 668 13.52 -10.67 22.43
N SER A 669 13.27 -11.42 23.51
CA SER A 669 12.20 -12.44 23.62
C SER A 669 11.50 -12.37 24.98
N LYS A 670 10.31 -12.97 25.12
CA LYS A 670 9.55 -12.93 26.37
C LYS A 670 10.34 -13.55 27.53
N ILE A 671 10.38 -12.90 28.70
CA ILE A 671 10.94 -13.50 29.92
C ILE A 671 10.08 -14.72 30.31
N SER A 672 10.73 -15.88 30.41
CA SER A 672 10.10 -17.13 30.80
C SER A 672 9.99 -17.25 32.32
N HIS A 673 11.12 -17.07 33.01
CA HIS A 673 11.22 -17.17 34.46
C HIS A 673 12.53 -16.54 34.96
N TYR A 674 12.69 -16.50 36.28
CA TYR A 674 13.92 -16.14 36.99
C TYR A 674 14.48 -17.35 37.73
N GLU A 675 15.79 -17.57 37.64
CA GLU A 675 16.54 -18.51 38.48
C GLU A 675 17.10 -17.75 39.69
N VAL A 676 16.90 -18.29 40.89
CA VAL A 676 17.29 -17.65 42.16
C VAL A 676 18.39 -18.44 42.83
N TYR A 677 19.45 -17.77 43.24
CA TYR A 677 20.64 -18.35 43.86
C TYR A 677 20.87 -17.77 45.25
N LEU A 678 21.21 -18.61 46.24
CA LEU A 678 21.66 -18.23 47.58
C LEU A 678 23.03 -18.85 47.83
N ASP A 679 24.00 -18.05 48.22
CA ASP A 679 25.39 -18.46 48.47
C ASP A 679 25.96 -19.33 47.36
N GLN A 680 25.75 -18.88 46.12
CA GLN A 680 26.15 -19.54 44.86
C GLN A 680 25.38 -20.81 44.48
N ALA A 681 24.54 -21.35 45.37
CA ALA A 681 23.67 -22.50 45.07
C ALA A 681 22.33 -22.03 44.51
N ARG A 682 21.83 -22.66 43.45
CA ARG A 682 20.47 -22.40 42.94
C ARG A 682 19.45 -22.95 43.94
N VAL A 683 18.61 -22.07 44.47
CA VAL A 683 17.58 -22.43 45.46
C VAL A 683 16.17 -22.54 44.89
N GLY A 684 15.93 -22.03 43.68
CA GLY A 684 14.63 -22.16 43.03
C GLY A 684 14.48 -21.38 41.73
N THR A 685 13.23 -21.31 41.26
CA THR A 685 12.78 -20.46 40.15
C THR A 685 11.48 -19.77 40.48
N THR A 686 11.24 -18.60 39.88
CA THR A 686 9.99 -17.86 40.03
C THR A 686 9.62 -17.14 38.74
N ASN A 687 8.32 -16.98 38.48
CA ASN A 687 7.81 -16.15 37.38
C ASN A 687 7.45 -14.73 37.87
N MET A 688 7.57 -14.47 39.16
CA MET A 688 7.37 -13.17 39.79
C MET A 688 8.71 -12.45 39.95
N THR A 689 8.67 -11.14 40.17
CA THR A 689 9.85 -10.34 40.51
C THR A 689 10.09 -10.27 42.02
N SER A 690 9.85 -11.39 42.71
CA SER A 690 9.99 -11.53 44.16
C SER A 690 10.34 -12.96 44.57
N TYR A 691 11.04 -13.09 45.70
CA TYR A 691 11.40 -14.39 46.30
C TYR A 691 11.57 -14.28 47.83
N ALA A 692 11.14 -15.32 48.55
CA ALA A 692 11.28 -15.44 50.00
C ALA A 692 12.32 -16.52 50.35
N PHE A 693 13.43 -16.11 50.97
CA PHE A 693 14.45 -17.02 51.49
C PHE A 693 14.09 -17.37 52.94
N THR A 694 14.06 -18.66 53.27
CA THR A 694 13.72 -19.16 54.62
C THR A 694 14.80 -20.12 55.11
N ASN A 695 14.76 -20.48 56.40
CA ASN A 695 15.74 -21.34 57.06
C ASN A 695 17.19 -20.82 57.00
N LEU A 696 17.35 -19.49 57.01
CA LEU A 696 18.65 -18.85 57.06
C LEU A 696 19.28 -18.97 58.46
N ALA A 697 20.60 -18.84 58.53
CA ALA A 697 21.30 -18.77 59.81
C ALA A 697 21.25 -17.33 60.34
N GLU A 698 21.08 -17.13 61.64
CA GLU A 698 21.04 -15.79 62.25
C GLU A 698 22.40 -15.08 62.17
N GLN A 699 22.39 -13.75 62.13
CA GLN A 699 23.60 -12.91 62.07
C GLN A 699 24.63 -13.35 61.03
N THR A 700 24.17 -13.94 59.92
CA THR A 700 25.03 -14.55 58.90
C THR A 700 24.93 -13.75 57.61
N LYS A 701 26.09 -13.42 57.04
CA LYS A 701 26.15 -12.76 55.73
C LYS A 701 25.80 -13.77 54.65
N HIS A 702 24.74 -13.48 53.90
CA HIS A 702 24.33 -14.23 52.71
C HIS A 702 24.53 -13.39 51.45
N THR A 703 24.81 -14.06 50.34
CA THR A 703 24.88 -13.45 49.01
C THR A 703 23.90 -14.14 48.09
N PHE A 704 22.93 -13.42 47.53
CA PHE A 704 22.05 -13.98 46.51
C PHE A 704 22.29 -13.33 45.14
N ALA A 705 21.87 -14.02 44.10
CA ALA A 705 21.84 -13.50 42.74
C ALA A 705 20.58 -14.00 42.03
N VAL A 706 20.02 -13.17 41.14
CA VAL A 706 18.88 -13.53 40.31
C VAL A 706 19.29 -13.47 38.85
N VAL A 707 18.97 -14.52 38.08
CA VAL A 707 19.22 -14.62 36.64
C VAL A 707 17.90 -14.67 35.91
N ALA A 708 17.69 -13.78 34.94
CA ALA A 708 16.52 -13.81 34.07
C ALA A 708 16.76 -14.77 32.89
N VAL A 709 15.75 -15.56 32.54
CA VAL A 709 15.78 -16.51 31.43
C VAL A 709 14.64 -16.21 30.46
N ASP A 710 14.94 -16.07 29.16
CA ASP A 710 13.91 -15.86 28.14
C ASP A 710 13.32 -17.17 27.61
N SER A 711 12.30 -17.06 26.76
CA SER A 711 11.64 -18.19 26.09
C SER A 711 12.55 -19.01 25.17
N ASN A 712 13.72 -18.48 24.80
CA ASN A 712 14.72 -19.14 23.96
C ASN A 712 15.88 -19.74 24.77
N GLY A 713 15.82 -19.69 26.11
CA GLY A 713 16.82 -20.24 27.02
C GLY A 713 18.07 -19.39 27.24
N ARG A 714 18.11 -18.14 26.75
CA ARG A 714 19.22 -17.21 27.01
C ARG A 714 19.13 -16.65 28.42
N ARG A 715 20.27 -16.50 29.08
CA ARG A 715 20.39 -16.09 30.48
C ARG A 715 21.03 -14.71 30.62
N SER A 716 20.55 -13.91 31.57
CA SER A 716 21.27 -12.70 32.00
C SER A 716 22.49 -13.04 32.85
N VAL A 717 23.35 -12.05 33.11
CA VAL A 717 24.29 -12.12 34.23
C VAL A 717 23.51 -11.92 35.53
N GLY A 718 23.81 -12.70 36.58
CA GLY A 718 23.21 -12.50 37.89
C GLY A 718 23.95 -11.42 38.68
N THR A 719 23.27 -10.34 39.06
CA THR A 719 23.87 -9.29 39.89
C THR A 719 23.84 -9.74 41.35
N PRO A 720 24.98 -9.88 42.05
CA PRO A 720 24.99 -10.27 43.44
C PRO A 720 24.46 -9.16 44.35
N PHE A 721 23.75 -9.53 45.40
CA PHE A 721 23.35 -8.66 46.49
C PHE A 721 23.60 -9.38 47.81
N THR A 722 24.15 -8.66 48.77
CA THR A 722 24.49 -9.22 50.08
C THR A 722 23.65 -8.59 51.18
N PHE A 723 23.18 -9.43 52.08
CA PHE A 723 22.56 -8.99 53.34
C PHE A 723 23.12 -9.80 54.49
N VAL A 724 22.94 -9.31 55.72
CA VAL A 724 23.18 -10.07 56.94
C VAL A 724 21.82 -10.28 57.60
N THR A 725 21.47 -11.53 57.91
CA THR A 725 20.24 -11.79 58.68
C THR A 725 20.31 -11.11 60.04
N ASP A 726 19.15 -10.76 60.57
CA ASP A 726 19.07 -10.17 61.91
C ASP A 726 19.46 -11.22 62.98
N GLY A 727 19.67 -10.78 64.22
CA GLY A 727 19.73 -11.70 65.35
C GLY A 727 18.34 -12.20 65.75
N ARG A 728 18.26 -13.31 66.49
CA ARG A 728 17.02 -13.73 67.15
C ARG A 728 16.43 -12.61 68.03
N ASN A 729 15.11 -12.66 68.23
CA ASN A 729 14.44 -11.85 69.24
C ASN A 729 14.98 -12.21 70.63
N LEU A 730 15.41 -11.21 71.38
CA LEU A 730 15.94 -11.34 72.73
C LEU A 730 14.87 -11.20 73.80
N ILE A 731 13.67 -10.73 73.44
CA ILE A 731 12.52 -10.65 74.35
C ILE A 731 11.92 -12.04 74.49
N GLU A 732 11.73 -12.50 75.73
CA GLU A 732 11.02 -13.74 76.01
C GLU A 732 9.51 -13.50 75.99
N ASN A 733 8.71 -14.48 75.55
CA ASN A 733 7.24 -14.37 75.52
C ASN A 733 6.74 -13.06 74.89
N ALA A 734 7.33 -12.68 73.76
CA ALA A 734 7.17 -11.34 73.19
C ALA A 734 5.83 -11.10 72.47
N GLY A 735 5.14 -12.18 72.10
CA GLY A 735 3.72 -12.18 71.70
C GLY A 735 2.78 -12.56 72.84
N PHE A 736 3.22 -12.54 74.11
CA PHE A 736 2.36 -12.64 75.30
C PHE A 736 1.50 -13.92 75.44
N GLU A 737 1.86 -14.98 74.72
CA GLU A 737 1.12 -16.25 74.68
C GLU A 737 1.14 -17.03 76.02
N SER A 738 2.24 -16.93 76.78
CA SER A 738 2.30 -17.53 78.12
C SER A 738 1.71 -16.60 79.16
N TYR A 739 0.68 -17.08 79.86
CA TYR A 739 0.02 -16.36 80.95
C TYR A 739 -0.51 -17.36 81.97
N THR A 740 0.12 -17.40 83.15
CA THR A 740 -0.26 -18.28 84.27
C THR A 740 -0.55 -17.50 85.55
N ARG A 741 -0.24 -16.21 85.60
CA ARG A 741 -0.41 -15.32 86.76
C ARG A 741 -1.83 -14.75 86.84
N THR A 742 -2.19 -14.15 87.98
CA THR A 742 -3.49 -13.48 88.20
C THR A 742 -3.39 -11.95 88.27
N ASN A 743 -2.21 -11.37 88.06
CA ASN A 743 -1.95 -9.92 88.18
C ASN A 743 -2.16 -9.15 86.86
N GLY A 744 -2.65 -9.83 85.81
CA GLY A 744 -2.96 -9.21 84.52
C GLY A 744 -1.78 -9.00 83.56
N GLY A 745 -0.55 -9.36 83.95
CA GLY A 745 0.61 -9.36 83.06
C GLY A 745 0.98 -10.74 82.55
N ALA A 746 1.39 -10.84 81.29
CA ALA A 746 1.93 -12.05 80.69
C ALA A 746 3.20 -12.52 81.42
N ASP A 747 3.46 -13.83 81.38
CA ASP A 747 4.61 -14.41 82.06
C ASP A 747 5.93 -13.87 81.48
N GLY A 748 6.94 -13.65 82.33
CA GLY A 748 8.24 -13.11 81.93
C GLY A 748 8.33 -11.57 81.91
N TRP A 749 7.20 -10.86 81.96
CA TRP A 749 7.17 -9.40 82.01
C TRP A 749 7.11 -8.86 83.44
N SER A 750 7.87 -7.81 83.71
CA SER A 750 7.76 -6.98 84.91
C SER A 750 6.71 -5.90 84.69
N LEU A 751 5.93 -5.58 85.72
CA LEU A 751 4.88 -4.56 85.69
C LEU A 751 5.17 -3.50 86.76
N ASP A 752 5.05 -2.23 86.40
CA ASP A 752 5.04 -1.11 87.35
C ASP A 752 3.76 -0.27 87.11
N GLY A 753 3.04 0.04 88.19
CA GLY A 753 1.71 0.62 88.18
C GLY A 753 0.55 -0.38 88.33
N SER A 754 -0.66 0.07 88.02
CA SER A 754 -1.90 -0.68 88.24
C SER A 754 -2.82 -0.62 87.02
N GLU A 755 -3.51 -1.72 86.72
CA GLU A 755 -4.42 -1.96 85.56
C GLU A 755 -3.77 -2.57 84.30
N PHE A 756 -3.35 -3.84 84.44
CA PHE A 756 -2.93 -4.69 83.32
C PHE A 756 -3.95 -5.80 83.07
N ALA A 757 -4.06 -6.27 81.84
CA ALA A 757 -4.79 -7.48 81.50
C ALA A 757 -4.17 -8.16 80.27
N VAL A 758 -4.21 -9.48 80.23
CA VAL A 758 -3.96 -10.24 78.99
C VAL A 758 -5.31 -10.45 78.29
N THR A 759 -5.39 -10.11 77.00
CA THR A 759 -6.62 -10.21 76.18
C THR A 759 -6.47 -11.28 75.12
N ASP A 760 -7.59 -11.88 74.69
CA ASP A 760 -7.66 -12.93 73.65
C ASP A 760 -8.49 -12.52 72.42
N THR A 761 -9.04 -11.31 72.39
CA THR A 761 -9.89 -10.80 71.30
C THR A 761 -9.29 -9.65 70.51
N ASP A 762 -8.22 -9.03 71.01
CA ASP A 762 -7.52 -7.90 70.39
C ASP A 762 -6.04 -8.29 70.26
N VAL A 763 -5.73 -9.11 69.25
CA VAL A 763 -4.45 -9.81 69.06
C VAL A 763 -4.03 -9.69 67.59
N VAL A 764 -2.74 -9.43 67.32
CA VAL A 764 -2.17 -9.39 65.96
C VAL A 764 -1.91 -10.80 65.46
N GLN A 765 -1.21 -11.58 66.27
CA GLN A 765 -0.76 -12.92 65.92
C GLN A 765 -0.71 -13.77 67.19
N GLY A 766 -1.14 -15.04 67.08
CA GLY A 766 -1.28 -15.90 68.25
C GLY A 766 -2.68 -15.84 68.86
N LYS A 767 -2.78 -16.05 70.18
CA LYS A 767 -4.04 -16.10 70.92
C LYS A 767 -4.14 -15.00 71.97
N ARG A 768 -3.05 -14.30 72.29
CA ARG A 768 -3.02 -13.38 73.43
C ARG A 768 -2.22 -12.12 73.14
N ALA A 769 -2.59 -11.03 73.77
CA ALA A 769 -1.85 -9.76 73.74
C ALA A 769 -1.87 -9.08 75.12
N GLN A 770 -0.93 -8.18 75.37
CA GLN A 770 -0.84 -7.46 76.64
C GLN A 770 -1.56 -6.13 76.57
N ARG A 771 -2.61 -5.96 77.38
CA ARG A 771 -3.27 -4.67 77.61
C ARG A 771 -2.75 -3.97 78.85
N MET A 772 -2.59 -2.65 78.76
CA MET A 772 -2.31 -1.75 79.87
C MET A 772 -3.28 -0.56 79.84
N ARG A 773 -3.66 -0.08 81.02
CA ARG A 773 -4.53 1.09 81.16
C ARG A 773 -4.01 2.00 82.26
N LEU A 774 -4.22 3.30 82.09
CA LEU A 774 -4.13 4.28 83.18
C LEU A 774 -5.44 5.08 83.24
N SER A 775 -5.91 5.40 84.45
CA SER A 775 -7.15 6.16 84.66
C SER A 775 -6.97 7.27 85.70
N LYS A 776 -7.17 8.52 85.27
CA LYS A 776 -7.17 9.73 86.12
C LYS A 776 -5.92 9.93 86.96
N LEU A 777 -4.75 9.61 86.42
CA LEU A 777 -3.49 9.86 87.12
C LEU A 777 -3.08 11.35 87.00
N GLY A 778 -2.34 11.84 88.00
CA GLY A 778 -1.72 13.18 87.96
C GLY A 778 -0.59 13.25 86.94
N SER A 779 -0.17 14.46 86.57
CA SER A 779 0.96 14.67 85.65
C SER A 779 2.19 13.81 86.01
N ASP A 780 2.91 13.32 84.99
CA ASP A 780 4.11 12.48 85.05
C ASP A 780 3.97 11.06 85.61
N HIS A 781 2.81 10.69 86.15
CA HIS A 781 2.53 9.31 86.55
C HIS A 781 2.40 8.40 85.34
N PHE A 782 2.81 7.15 85.49
CA PHE A 782 2.83 6.17 84.40
C PHE A 782 2.49 4.77 84.88
N VAL A 783 2.14 3.92 83.91
CA VAL A 783 2.17 2.47 84.07
C VAL A 783 3.08 1.91 82.97
N GLU A 784 3.84 0.88 83.29
CA GLU A 784 4.74 0.25 82.34
C GLU A 784 4.80 -1.26 82.49
N PHE A 785 5.14 -1.93 81.39
CA PHE A 785 5.62 -3.28 81.44
C PHE A 785 6.90 -3.40 80.62
N PHE A 786 7.87 -4.15 81.14
CA PHE A 786 9.19 -4.26 80.55
C PHE A 786 9.88 -5.60 80.86
N GLN A 787 10.92 -5.91 80.09
CA GLN A 787 11.92 -6.91 80.41
C GLN A 787 13.30 -6.26 80.51
N THR A 788 14.12 -6.73 81.44
CA THR A 788 15.52 -6.34 81.52
C THR A 788 16.37 -7.43 80.85
N ILE A 789 17.01 -7.08 79.75
CA ILE A 789 17.75 -8.01 78.91
C ILE A 789 19.25 -7.64 78.96
N PRO A 790 20.16 -8.62 79.14
CA PRO A 790 21.59 -8.37 79.01
C PRO A 790 21.94 -8.01 77.56
N VAL A 791 22.75 -6.97 77.38
CA VAL A 791 23.17 -6.49 76.06
C VAL A 791 24.67 -6.26 75.97
N VAL A 792 25.18 -6.27 74.75
CA VAL A 792 26.58 -5.94 74.43
C VAL A 792 26.64 -4.53 73.87
N GLY A 793 27.32 -3.63 74.60
CA GLY A 793 27.57 -2.26 74.17
C GLY A 793 28.24 -2.17 72.79
N GLY A 794 27.85 -1.16 72.02
CA GLY A 794 28.37 -0.91 70.66
C GLY A 794 27.73 -1.71 69.53
N ARG A 795 26.85 -2.68 69.83
CA ARG A 795 26.07 -3.38 68.78
C ARG A 795 24.89 -2.53 68.31
N SER A 796 24.52 -2.64 67.04
CA SER A 796 23.27 -2.05 66.55
C SER A 796 22.08 -2.93 66.91
N TYR A 797 20.92 -2.31 67.11
CA TYR A 797 19.68 -2.99 67.47
C TYR A 797 18.49 -2.50 66.64
N ILE A 798 17.46 -3.34 66.58
CA ILE A 798 16.09 -2.98 66.21
C ILE A 798 15.18 -3.34 67.39
N PHE A 799 14.26 -2.44 67.72
CA PHE A 799 13.12 -2.68 68.59
C PHE A 799 11.84 -2.45 67.79
N GLU A 800 10.98 -3.46 67.72
CA GLU A 800 9.71 -3.42 67.03
C GLU A 800 8.57 -3.84 67.97
N GLY A 801 7.37 -3.33 67.70
CA GLY A 801 6.16 -3.68 68.44
C GLY A 801 4.91 -3.23 67.71
N SER A 802 3.80 -3.93 67.89
CA SER A 802 2.50 -3.56 67.33
C SER A 802 1.57 -3.06 68.43
N TYR A 803 0.95 -1.89 68.21
CA TYR A 803 0.11 -1.26 69.23
C TYR A 803 -1.28 -0.90 68.72
N HIS A 804 -2.30 -1.28 69.48
CA HIS A 804 -3.67 -0.81 69.32
C HIS A 804 -4.03 0.12 70.48
N ILE A 805 -4.08 1.42 70.20
CA ILE A 805 -4.36 2.47 71.18
C ILE A 805 -5.82 2.87 71.02
N THR A 806 -6.66 2.47 71.97
CA THR A 806 -8.12 2.70 71.92
C THR A 806 -8.56 3.94 72.69
N GLU A 807 -7.72 4.41 73.62
CA GLU A 807 -7.98 5.61 74.41
C GLU A 807 -6.65 6.29 74.71
N LEU A 808 -6.59 7.61 74.49
CA LEU A 808 -5.45 8.43 74.87
C LEU A 808 -5.90 9.88 75.09
N PHE A 809 -5.89 10.34 76.33
CA PHE A 809 -6.29 11.69 76.72
C PHE A 809 -5.35 12.21 77.80
N ASN A 810 -4.72 13.37 77.59
CA ASN A 810 -3.66 13.89 78.46
C ASN A 810 -2.61 12.80 78.80
N ALA A 811 -2.30 11.94 77.84
CA ALA A 811 -1.41 10.80 77.98
C ALA A 811 -0.64 10.56 76.68
N LYS A 812 0.46 9.81 76.79
CA LYS A 812 1.29 9.35 75.67
C LYS A 812 1.71 7.90 75.88
N LEU A 813 1.89 7.17 74.78
CA LEU A 813 2.54 5.86 74.77
C LEU A 813 3.99 6.04 74.32
N GLU A 814 4.92 5.40 75.01
CA GLU A 814 6.34 5.38 74.70
C GLU A 814 6.79 3.92 74.50
N HIS A 815 7.09 3.56 73.25
CA HIS A 815 7.82 2.33 72.91
C HIS A 815 9.29 2.60 73.23
N TYR A 816 9.80 2.04 74.33
CA TYR A 816 10.99 2.58 74.99
C TYR A 816 12.08 1.55 75.27
N LEU A 817 13.30 2.08 75.34
CA LEU A 817 14.52 1.42 75.74
C LEU A 817 15.23 2.30 76.77
N TYR A 818 15.67 1.69 77.86
CA TYR A 818 16.45 2.35 78.90
C TYR A 818 17.69 1.52 79.20
N PHE A 819 18.87 2.05 78.87
CA PHE A 819 20.15 1.36 78.95
C PHE A 819 20.85 1.63 80.28
N THR A 820 21.41 0.59 80.88
CA THR A 820 22.14 0.66 82.15
C THR A 820 23.48 -0.07 82.08
N ASP A 821 24.40 0.27 82.97
CA ASP A 821 25.64 -0.49 83.20
C ASP A 821 25.36 -1.79 84.00
N ALA A 822 26.41 -2.54 84.34
CA ALA A 822 26.25 -3.81 85.06
C ALA A 822 25.68 -3.61 86.48
N GLU A 823 25.99 -2.47 87.09
CA GLU A 823 25.57 -2.00 88.41
C GLU A 823 24.16 -1.37 88.44
N ASN A 824 23.48 -1.30 87.29
CA ASN A 824 22.16 -0.68 87.06
C ASN A 824 22.14 0.87 87.10
N ASN A 825 23.28 1.54 86.97
CA ASN A 825 23.28 2.99 86.76
C ASN A 825 22.80 3.32 85.34
N TRP A 826 22.00 4.38 85.22
CA TRP A 826 21.50 4.85 83.93
C TRP A 826 22.61 5.34 83.01
N ILE A 827 22.52 4.98 81.72
CA ILE A 827 23.42 5.47 80.68
C ILE A 827 22.67 6.34 79.67
N SER A 828 21.60 5.80 79.06
CA SER A 828 20.80 6.53 78.09
C SER A 828 19.44 5.88 77.90
N SER A 829 18.56 6.53 77.14
CA SER A 829 17.27 5.98 76.73
C SER A 829 16.96 6.32 75.28
N ALA A 830 16.18 5.48 74.63
CA ALA A 830 15.61 5.73 73.31
C ALA A 830 14.13 5.39 73.36
N ALA A 831 13.27 6.26 72.83
CA ALA A 831 11.84 5.99 72.80
C ALA A 831 11.20 6.57 71.55
N GLN A 832 10.19 5.88 71.04
CA GLN A 832 9.27 6.40 70.04
C GLN A 832 7.92 6.69 70.71
N THR A 833 7.48 7.94 70.60
CA THR A 833 6.29 8.44 71.28
C THR A 833 5.10 8.45 70.35
N LEU A 834 3.99 7.85 70.78
CA LEU A 834 2.69 7.91 70.12
C LEU A 834 1.73 8.75 70.98
N MET A 835 1.12 9.76 70.35
CA MET A 835 0.27 10.76 71.01
C MET A 835 -1.19 10.73 70.50
N ALA A 836 -1.57 9.70 69.76
CA ALA A 836 -2.92 9.55 69.23
C ALA A 836 -3.39 8.09 69.30
N VAL A 837 -4.70 7.90 69.26
CA VAL A 837 -5.32 6.58 69.08
C VAL A 837 -4.99 6.00 67.70
N THR A 838 -4.99 4.68 67.58
CA THR A 838 -4.72 3.97 66.32
C THR A 838 -5.99 3.29 65.81
N PRO A 839 -6.19 3.17 64.48
CA PRO A 839 -7.38 2.52 63.91
C PRO A 839 -7.38 0.99 64.06
N GLY A 840 -6.31 0.43 64.64
CA GLY A 840 -6.02 -0.98 64.84
C GLY A 840 -4.56 -1.14 65.26
N PHE A 841 -4.03 -2.37 65.23
CA PHE A 841 -2.62 -2.60 65.51
C PHE A 841 -1.70 -1.93 64.49
N THR A 842 -0.90 -0.99 64.98
CA THR A 842 0.05 -0.22 64.18
C THR A 842 1.47 -0.60 64.57
N PRO A 843 2.31 -1.06 63.62
CA PRO A 843 3.70 -1.40 63.92
C PRO A 843 4.52 -0.14 64.16
N VAL A 844 5.41 -0.22 65.14
CA VAL A 844 6.33 0.83 65.57
C VAL A 844 7.72 0.22 65.60
N ARG A 845 8.68 0.90 64.96
CA ARG A 845 10.05 0.43 64.81
C ARG A 845 11.04 1.51 65.20
N SER A 846 11.90 1.18 66.16
CA SER A 846 13.07 1.96 66.54
C SER A 846 14.35 1.20 66.22
N SER A 847 15.40 1.90 65.80
CA SER A 847 16.72 1.30 65.60
C SER A 847 17.81 2.25 66.09
N GLY A 848 18.93 1.70 66.54
CA GLY A 848 20.05 2.50 67.01
C GLY A 848 21.28 1.67 67.33
N VAL A 849 22.26 2.31 67.96
CA VAL A 849 23.46 1.65 68.50
C VAL A 849 23.36 1.63 70.02
N ILE A 850 23.60 0.46 70.62
CA ILE A 850 23.64 0.30 72.06
C ILE A 850 24.84 1.10 72.60
N PRO A 851 24.68 1.94 73.64
CA PRO A 851 25.80 2.69 74.20
C PRO A 851 26.99 1.77 74.56
N PRO A 852 28.25 2.16 74.30
CA PRO A 852 29.41 1.29 74.48
C PRO A 852 29.56 0.69 75.89
N ASN A 853 29.10 1.39 76.93
CA ASN A 853 29.22 0.96 78.32
C ASN A 853 27.94 0.28 78.85
N ALA A 854 26.92 0.10 78.02
CA ALA A 854 25.68 -0.55 78.44
C ALA A 854 25.84 -2.06 78.51
N ALA A 855 25.41 -2.64 79.64
CA ALA A 855 25.40 -4.07 79.90
C ALA A 855 23.97 -4.64 79.97
N LYS A 856 22.96 -3.80 80.19
CA LYS A 856 21.54 -4.18 80.23
C LYS A 856 20.67 -3.15 79.52
N VAL A 857 19.53 -3.59 79.00
CA VAL A 857 18.46 -2.73 78.51
C VAL A 857 17.15 -3.11 79.16
N HIS A 858 16.40 -2.13 79.64
CA HIS A 858 14.99 -2.26 79.95
C HIS A 858 14.23 -1.95 78.67
N VAL A 859 13.64 -2.98 78.09
CA VAL A 859 12.86 -2.89 76.86
C VAL A 859 11.39 -3.08 77.20
N GLY A 860 10.56 -2.13 76.80
CA GLY A 860 9.17 -2.16 77.20
C GLY A 860 8.35 -1.03 76.66
N VAL A 861 7.20 -0.85 77.31
CA VAL A 861 6.15 0.07 76.90
C VAL A 861 5.72 0.86 78.13
N ILE A 862 5.78 2.19 78.02
CA ILE A 862 5.30 3.12 79.05
C ILE A 862 4.06 3.81 78.53
N LEU A 863 2.99 3.82 79.33
CA LEU A 863 1.85 4.71 79.13
C LEU A 863 1.88 5.76 80.24
N ARG A 864 2.06 7.04 79.88
CA ARG A 864 2.34 8.14 80.82
C ARG A 864 1.35 9.27 80.67
N ALA A 865 0.86 9.79 81.80
CA ALA A 865 0.07 11.02 81.84
C ALA A 865 0.94 12.24 81.55
N THR A 866 0.54 13.06 80.58
CA THR A 866 1.23 14.31 80.21
C THR A 866 0.68 15.54 80.94
N GLN A 867 -0.52 15.42 81.53
CA GLN A 867 -1.17 16.41 82.40
C GLN A 867 -2.06 15.69 83.42
N ASP A 868 -2.62 16.44 84.36
CA ASP A 868 -3.61 15.91 85.32
C ASP A 868 -4.84 15.31 84.60
N ASN A 869 -5.42 14.28 85.22
CA ASN A 869 -6.51 13.46 84.69
C ASN A 869 -6.15 12.67 83.41
N GLY A 870 -4.86 12.36 83.22
CA GLY A 870 -4.41 11.49 82.13
C GLY A 870 -5.16 10.16 82.15
N THR A 871 -5.64 9.72 80.99
CA THR A 871 -6.32 8.43 80.78
C THR A 871 -5.84 7.82 79.47
N GLY A 872 -5.60 6.51 79.44
CA GLY A 872 -5.28 5.83 78.20
C GLY A 872 -5.41 4.31 78.31
N THR A 873 -5.70 3.66 77.19
CA THR A 873 -5.85 2.21 77.07
C THR A 873 -5.12 1.74 75.82
N VAL A 874 -4.15 0.84 76.00
CA VAL A 874 -3.30 0.30 74.92
C VAL A 874 -3.22 -1.20 75.01
N VAL A 875 -3.31 -1.86 73.86
CA VAL A 875 -2.94 -3.27 73.67
C VAL A 875 -1.66 -3.34 72.86
N ALA A 876 -0.69 -4.12 73.33
CA ALA A 876 0.59 -4.36 72.71
C ALA A 876 0.71 -5.83 72.32
N ASP A 877 1.28 -6.08 71.15
CA ASP A 877 1.54 -7.41 70.64
C ASP A 877 2.82 -7.44 69.78
N GLU A 878 3.36 -8.64 69.55
CA GLU A 878 4.51 -8.91 68.68
C GLU A 878 5.73 -8.01 68.95
N LEU A 879 6.16 -7.91 70.22
CA LEU A 879 7.38 -7.18 70.56
C LEU A 879 8.62 -7.92 70.07
N ASN A 880 9.59 -7.18 69.53
CA ASN A 880 10.82 -7.78 69.02
C ASN A 880 12.03 -6.87 69.24
N TYR A 881 12.93 -7.26 70.13
CA TYR A 881 14.21 -6.59 70.32
C TYR A 881 15.35 -7.51 69.91
N ARG A 882 16.13 -7.10 68.93
CA ARG A 882 17.20 -7.93 68.37
C ARG A 882 18.41 -7.13 67.95
N TYR A 883 19.55 -7.81 67.84
CA TYR A 883 20.71 -7.23 67.18
C TYR A 883 20.51 -7.12 65.69
N TYR A 884 21.01 -6.03 65.14
CA TYR A 884 20.94 -5.68 63.72
C TYR A 884 22.34 -5.38 63.20
N GLN A 885 22.60 -5.66 61.93
CA GLN A 885 23.79 -5.16 61.23
C GLN A 885 23.32 -4.35 60.01
N PRO A 886 23.52 -3.01 60.01
CA PRO A 886 23.10 -2.14 58.92
C PRO A 886 23.72 -2.42 57.57
#